data_AF-A0A0G1B043-F1
#
_entry.id   AF-A0A0G1B043-F1
#
_cell.length_a   1.000
_cell.length_b   1.000
_cell.length_c   1.000
_cell.angle_alpha   90.00
_cell.angle_beta   90.00
_cell.angle_gamma   90.00
#
_symmetry.space_group_name_H-M   'P 1'
#
loop_
_entity.id
_entity.type
_entity.pdbx_description
1 polymer ?
#
loop_
_entity_poly.entity_id
_entity_poly.type
_entity_poly.pdbx_seq_one_letter_code
_entity_poly.pdbx_strand_id
1 'polypeptide(L)'
;MIKKIKQKFIAVFILIFVISNFLNFQVPYGKAMMIGPDPTGINITGQVTDLQTQNPLANVTVKLLVRDPLDWYIWCDENDVCENSCTAPSYPKDNWCYTVEWETTTDNNGNYLLENTYACDLGADRVWYSDLEFSKDNYNTKIIEDINGICGETMTKDALLVPNENTPAWRQDILPGDILYDPYTSGVGHTGLYIGNGLVVEAQGVPFPLTGHPGLVNENNITKWDYPSRKDAYILRIKNRNGLSEEAMKLIKNNAIHFAIKQYDEKKPYDWSWHQKNSDTNSPSWYCSELVWAAYVNQGIDLEYSHDPLGVVSPISPSEIFQDDDVEIINSHLSTEPGTWRDYVFLLVFSPVNITVIDDQGHTFNKDTIGDIPGALYLEDEVDENGHVRDRVVLLNGHYQIIVTPKAGADPNDTYSLVLETDGQQTSLAQDVKIADIPDEPYIINSTSDGGGGHGPGGFVGGFSDTEESSDNTYQAGTLDAVFSSANNFSPTTTPSQIATTTAVAQNNGSLDFQSKISAENFPGDNDLCAALNLQVNKNSAEIYNSALTDFYVATSTLIASATDNFDFIASLPADADLGLQNKTCGFDLKLKSWQTGTDDENSGFNDEEILSFSISSGEWSATPAAPFVPGPGDVVINEIMWMGSVYDTNVLKENDEWIELRNMTSNDIDLTNWQLEHSAESQGSLILSGTLQANEYFIITNYNKNNSLINVDVNQATTTISLNNYYDTNGAVILKNNTGDIIDSTPTPTSDNWPAGINENSPNYKKWSMERTLTPGDGTLNTSWHTCDRTDGVMNATDLATMLSYWDSDAQNYNCGTPGHANLSANDPTALDYNPTILNNNSILNELPEIIQNNTEEENTEVIAPAAEEIMAPAEENNNLPEQILEPAEEPEEITAPVVEEIEPEIIVDQESAVSEPTELTTPSPMFIGETPP
;
A
#
# COMPACT_ATOMS: atom_id res chain seq x y z
N MET A 1 -3.97 31.00 74.17
CA MET A 1 -4.92 31.27 73.07
C MET A 1 -4.71 30.39 71.83
N ILE A 2 -3.49 30.25 71.32
CA ILE A 2 -3.20 29.54 70.04
C ILE A 2 -3.80 28.11 69.96
N LYS A 3 -3.84 27.34 71.06
CA LYS A 3 -4.44 25.99 71.09
C LYS A 3 -5.95 25.94 70.81
N LYS A 4 -6.71 27.02 71.06
CA LYS A 4 -8.15 27.11 70.74
C LYS A 4 -8.44 27.56 69.29
N ILE A 5 -7.43 28.03 68.55
CA ILE A 5 -7.58 28.43 67.14
C ILE A 5 -7.40 27.21 66.23
N LYS A 6 -6.40 26.36 66.47
CA LYS A 6 -6.20 25.11 65.69
C LYS A 6 -7.38 24.13 65.79
N GLN A 7 -8.04 24.02 66.93
CA GLN A 7 -9.25 23.17 67.06
C GLN A 7 -10.47 23.71 66.30
N LYS A 8 -10.58 25.02 66.05
CA LYS A 8 -11.67 25.58 65.23
C LYS A 8 -11.40 25.47 63.73
N PHE A 9 -10.14 25.59 63.29
CA PHE A 9 -9.80 25.43 61.88
C PHE A 9 -9.99 23.99 61.37
N ILE A 10 -9.63 22.97 62.17
CA ILE A 10 -9.85 21.55 61.81
C ILE A 10 -11.36 21.23 61.75
N ALA A 11 -12.16 21.78 62.66
CA ALA A 11 -13.61 21.60 62.65
C ALA A 11 -14.29 22.24 61.42
N VAL A 12 -13.80 23.38 60.93
CA VAL A 12 -14.33 24.03 59.72
C VAL A 12 -13.95 23.26 58.45
N PHE A 13 -12.73 22.73 58.35
CA PHE A 13 -12.34 21.92 57.19
C PHE A 13 -13.12 20.60 57.09
N ILE A 14 -13.33 19.90 58.21
CA ILE A 14 -14.17 18.69 58.23
C ILE A 14 -15.64 19.02 57.89
N LEU A 15 -16.16 20.17 58.33
CA LEU A 15 -17.53 20.58 58.00
C LEU A 15 -17.69 20.90 56.51
N ILE A 16 -16.69 21.52 55.86
CA ILE A 16 -16.71 21.81 54.43
C ILE A 16 -16.61 20.50 53.60
N PHE A 17 -15.75 19.57 54.00
CA PHE A 17 -15.57 18.28 53.29
C PHE A 17 -16.76 17.31 53.43
N VAL A 18 -17.56 17.45 54.49
CA VAL A 18 -18.80 16.68 54.70
C VAL A 18 -20.00 17.35 54.01
N ILE A 19 -20.07 18.68 53.93
CA ILE A 19 -21.16 19.38 53.23
C ILE A 19 -21.05 19.25 51.70
N SER A 20 -19.83 19.14 51.15
CA SER A 20 -19.63 18.88 49.71
C SER A 20 -19.98 17.45 49.26
N ASN A 21 -20.19 16.51 50.18
CA ASN A 21 -20.61 15.13 49.89
C ASN A 21 -22.06 14.82 50.31
N PHE A 22 -22.84 15.82 50.77
CA PHE A 22 -24.21 15.60 51.30
C PHE A 22 -25.25 16.61 50.78
N LEU A 23 -24.98 17.29 49.67
CA LEU A 23 -25.97 18.06 48.92
C LEU A 23 -26.51 17.28 47.71
N ASN A 24 -27.01 16.08 47.98
CA ASN A 24 -28.03 15.47 47.13
C ASN A 24 -29.28 16.34 47.20
N PHE A 25 -29.44 17.25 46.22
CA PHE A 25 -30.65 18.02 46.04
C PHE A 25 -31.77 17.10 45.55
N GLN A 26 -32.44 16.41 46.47
CA GLN A 26 -33.81 15.96 46.23
C GLN A 26 -34.71 17.20 46.12
N VAL A 27 -34.81 17.75 44.92
CA VAL A 27 -35.89 18.69 44.57
C VAL A 27 -37.19 17.88 44.57
N PRO A 28 -38.19 18.24 45.40
CA PRO A 28 -39.43 17.49 45.44
C PRO A 28 -40.21 17.71 44.13
N TYR A 29 -40.48 16.62 43.41
CA TYR A 29 -41.36 16.61 42.23
C TYR A 29 -42.78 17.02 42.63
N GLY A 30 -43.04 18.33 42.56
CA GLY A 30 -44.25 18.97 43.07
C GLY A 30 -44.63 20.18 42.24
N LYS A 31 -45.07 19.93 40.99
CA LYS A 31 -45.59 20.94 40.05
C LYS A 31 -44.59 22.01 39.56
N ALA A 32 -43.36 21.59 39.26
CA ALA A 32 -42.89 21.89 37.91
C ALA A 32 -43.75 21.02 36.96
N MET A 33 -44.15 21.58 35.82
CA MET A 33 -44.95 20.84 34.84
C MET A 33 -44.06 19.71 34.30
N MET A 34 -44.39 18.45 34.62
CA MET A 34 -43.92 17.36 33.76
C MET A 34 -44.64 17.56 32.43
N ILE A 35 -43.98 18.29 31.53
CA ILE A 35 -43.85 17.77 30.17
C ILE A 35 -43.21 16.40 30.42
N GLY A 36 -43.96 15.32 30.20
CA GLY A 36 -43.33 14.00 30.14
C GLY A 36 -42.28 14.02 29.04
N PRO A 37 -41.40 13.00 28.93
CA PRO A 37 -40.69 12.83 27.66
C PRO A 37 -41.73 12.90 26.55
N ASP A 38 -41.44 13.66 25.49
CA ASP A 38 -42.36 13.76 24.37
C ASP A 38 -42.68 12.32 23.94
N PRO A 39 -43.96 11.90 23.83
CA PRO A 39 -44.28 10.52 23.43
C PRO A 39 -43.72 10.15 22.06
N THR A 40 -43.11 11.09 21.34
CA THR A 40 -42.39 10.91 20.07
C THR A 40 -40.87 10.79 20.17
N GLY A 41 -40.25 10.86 21.37
CA GLY A 41 -38.78 10.81 21.54
C GLY A 41 -38.26 9.95 22.69
N ILE A 42 -36.95 9.66 22.69
CA ILE A 42 -36.23 8.85 23.69
C ILE A 42 -34.98 9.58 24.20
N ASN A 43 -34.63 9.39 25.47
CA ASN A 43 -33.33 9.84 25.98
C ASN A 43 -32.28 8.75 25.80
N ILE A 44 -31.09 9.08 25.31
CA ILE A 44 -29.95 8.15 25.22
C ILE A 44 -28.87 8.64 26.17
N THR A 45 -28.35 7.75 27.01
CA THR A 45 -27.27 8.03 27.95
C THR A 45 -26.28 6.87 27.98
N GLY A 46 -25.13 7.06 28.60
CA GLY A 46 -24.16 6.00 28.81
C GLY A 46 -22.86 6.55 29.35
N GLN A 47 -21.94 5.66 29.69
CA GLN A 47 -20.58 5.98 30.09
C GLN A 47 -19.60 5.54 29.00
N VAL A 48 -18.70 6.44 28.60
CA VAL A 48 -17.56 6.12 27.75
C VAL A 48 -16.35 5.86 28.64
N THR A 49 -15.69 4.73 28.43
CA THR A 49 -14.51 4.29 29.18
C THR A 49 -13.37 3.89 28.24
N ASP A 50 -12.16 3.93 28.75
CA ASP A 50 -10.96 3.46 28.09
C ASP A 50 -10.90 1.92 28.12
N LEU A 51 -10.69 1.27 26.98
CA LEU A 51 -10.71 -0.20 26.89
C LEU A 51 -9.66 -0.87 27.78
N GLN A 52 -8.48 -0.27 27.93
CA GLN A 52 -7.35 -0.90 28.61
C GLN A 52 -7.37 -0.66 30.12
N THR A 53 -7.66 0.58 30.53
CA THR A 53 -7.60 1.03 31.92
C THR A 53 -8.96 1.00 32.61
N GLN A 54 -10.06 0.85 31.85
CA GLN A 54 -11.46 0.88 32.32
C GLN A 54 -11.82 2.20 33.04
N ASN A 55 -11.02 3.24 32.89
CA ASN A 55 -11.29 4.57 33.45
C ASN A 55 -12.28 5.33 32.56
N PRO A 56 -13.15 6.19 33.13
CA PRO A 56 -14.03 7.02 32.32
C PRO A 56 -13.30 8.08 31.50
N LEU A 57 -13.75 8.28 30.26
CA LEU A 57 -13.16 9.22 29.30
C LEU A 57 -13.99 10.49 29.18
N ALA A 58 -13.45 11.58 29.72
CA ALA A 58 -14.01 12.92 29.58
C ALA A 58 -13.71 13.55 28.21
N ASN A 59 -14.57 14.46 27.75
CA ASN A 59 -14.43 15.13 26.45
C ASN A 59 -14.25 14.13 25.28
N VAL A 60 -15.11 13.12 25.23
CA VAL A 60 -15.39 12.31 24.03
C VAL A 60 -16.56 13.00 23.33
N THR A 61 -16.45 13.26 22.03
CA THR A 61 -17.56 13.71 21.20
C THR A 61 -18.48 12.53 20.92
N VAL A 62 -19.77 12.70 21.16
CA VAL A 62 -20.80 11.68 20.94
C VAL A 62 -21.86 12.27 20.01
N LYS A 63 -22.02 11.71 18.82
CA LYS A 63 -23.03 12.13 17.83
C LYS A 63 -24.11 11.06 17.69
N LEU A 64 -25.37 11.49 17.59
CA LEU A 64 -26.40 10.67 16.96
C LEU A 64 -26.37 10.95 15.45
N LEU A 65 -26.12 9.90 14.68
CA LEU A 65 -26.28 9.91 13.24
C LEU A 65 -27.61 9.25 12.90
N VAL A 66 -28.33 9.80 11.92
CA VAL A 66 -29.34 9.04 11.16
C VAL A 66 -28.74 8.68 9.83
N ARG A 67 -28.88 7.43 9.41
CA ARG A 67 -28.49 6.98 8.07
C ARG A 67 -29.69 6.47 7.28
N ASP A 68 -29.86 7.07 6.12
CA ASP A 68 -30.86 6.73 5.12
C ASP A 68 -30.17 6.02 3.94
N PRO A 69 -30.80 5.04 3.27
CA PRO A 69 -30.22 4.39 2.09
C PRO A 69 -29.92 5.41 0.98
N LEU A 70 -28.75 5.33 0.34
CA LEU A 70 -28.37 6.27 -0.71
C LEU A 70 -29.31 6.20 -1.94
N ASP A 71 -29.86 5.01 -2.23
CA ASP A 71 -30.84 4.76 -3.29
C ASP A 71 -32.24 5.34 -3.01
N TRP A 72 -32.43 6.04 -1.89
CA TRP A 72 -33.63 6.84 -1.63
C TRP A 72 -33.53 8.25 -2.19
N TYR A 73 -32.32 8.77 -2.35
CA TYR A 73 -32.05 10.11 -2.85
C TYR A 73 -31.82 10.09 -4.35
N ILE A 74 -32.75 9.44 -5.05
CA ILE A 74 -32.79 9.41 -6.51
C ILE A 74 -33.18 10.80 -7.00
N TRP A 75 -32.20 11.58 -7.45
CA TRP A 75 -32.41 12.81 -8.18
C TRP A 75 -32.38 12.50 -9.67
N CYS A 76 -33.56 12.51 -10.27
CA CYS A 76 -33.71 12.49 -11.72
C CYS A 76 -33.68 13.92 -12.25
N ASP A 77 -32.85 14.16 -13.26
CA ASP A 77 -32.83 15.41 -14.01
C ASP A 77 -34.08 15.55 -14.90
N GLU A 78 -34.18 16.66 -15.64
CA GLU A 78 -35.30 16.91 -16.56
C GLU A 78 -35.34 15.99 -17.80
N ASN A 79 -34.37 15.07 -17.93
CA ASN A 79 -34.26 14.08 -19.00
C ASN A 79 -34.51 12.63 -18.51
N ASP A 80 -35.03 12.44 -17.29
CA ASP A 80 -35.17 11.14 -16.60
C ASP A 80 -33.81 10.41 -16.34
N VAL A 81 -32.68 11.13 -16.32
CA VAL A 81 -31.39 10.58 -15.88
C VAL A 81 -31.27 10.71 -14.38
N CYS A 82 -31.23 9.57 -13.69
CA CYS A 82 -31.38 9.47 -12.24
C CYS A 82 -30.07 9.07 -11.55
N GLU A 83 -29.59 9.92 -10.63
CA GLU A 83 -28.42 9.65 -9.77
C GLU A 83 -28.79 9.63 -8.29
N ASN A 84 -28.08 8.81 -7.51
CA ASN A 84 -28.30 8.65 -6.08
C ASN A 84 -27.33 9.54 -5.30
N SER A 85 -27.80 10.66 -4.74
CA SER A 85 -26.92 11.66 -4.11
C SER A 85 -27.52 12.32 -2.87
N CYS A 86 -26.75 12.36 -1.79
CA CYS A 86 -27.17 12.95 -0.51
C CYS A 86 -27.24 14.47 -0.57
N THR A 87 -28.37 15.06 -0.18
CA THR A 87 -28.50 16.52 -0.08
C THR A 87 -28.06 17.03 1.29
N ALA A 88 -27.19 18.05 1.33
CA ALA A 88 -26.77 18.70 2.57
C ALA A 88 -28.00 19.13 3.42
N PRO A 89 -28.00 18.91 4.76
CA PRO A 89 -26.85 18.64 5.62
C PRO A 89 -26.41 17.17 5.71
N SER A 90 -27.07 16.25 5.00
CA SER A 90 -26.61 14.86 4.93
C SER A 90 -25.35 14.74 4.05
N TYR A 91 -24.46 13.79 4.38
CA TYR A 91 -23.25 13.50 3.62
C TYR A 91 -23.19 12.02 3.22
N PRO A 92 -22.70 11.70 2.00
CA PRO A 92 -22.55 10.31 1.57
C PRO A 92 -21.38 9.65 2.30
N LYS A 93 -21.58 8.39 2.71
CA LYS A 93 -20.51 7.50 3.16
C LYS A 93 -20.96 6.06 2.92
N ASP A 94 -20.25 5.34 2.04
CA ASP A 94 -20.73 4.07 1.47
C ASP A 94 -22.14 4.23 0.86
N ASN A 95 -22.98 3.19 0.88
CA ASN A 95 -24.35 3.23 0.33
C ASN A 95 -25.37 3.96 1.22
N TRP A 96 -24.93 4.94 2.03
CA TRP A 96 -25.78 5.62 3.01
C TRP A 96 -25.56 7.13 3.03
N CYS A 97 -26.64 7.88 3.23
CA CYS A 97 -26.63 9.29 3.55
C CYS A 97 -26.69 9.47 5.07
N TYR A 98 -25.62 9.98 5.67
CA TYR A 98 -25.55 10.23 7.12
C TYR A 98 -25.91 11.68 7.43
N THR A 99 -26.80 11.89 8.39
CA THR A 99 -27.17 13.20 8.94
C THR A 99 -26.84 13.24 10.43
N VAL A 100 -26.15 14.29 10.89
CA VAL A 100 -25.91 14.50 12.34
C VAL A 100 -27.14 15.15 12.96
N GLU A 101 -27.95 14.37 13.69
CA GLU A 101 -29.16 14.86 14.35
C GLU A 101 -28.86 15.50 15.71
N TRP A 102 -27.91 14.95 16.47
CA TRP A 102 -27.42 15.55 17.72
C TRP A 102 -25.93 15.33 17.91
N GLU A 103 -25.31 16.23 18.66
CA GLU A 103 -23.94 16.12 19.13
C GLU A 103 -23.87 16.57 20.61
N THR A 104 -23.08 15.86 21.41
CA THR A 104 -22.80 16.17 22.81
C THR A 104 -21.37 15.74 23.17
N THR A 105 -20.92 16.03 24.39
CA THR A 105 -19.63 15.55 24.90
C THR A 105 -19.75 14.92 26.28
N THR A 106 -18.86 13.96 26.60
CA THR A 106 -18.85 13.30 27.91
C THR A 106 -18.35 14.19 29.04
N ASP A 107 -18.96 14.04 30.22
CA ASP A 107 -18.55 14.71 31.46
C ASP A 107 -17.22 14.18 32.02
N ASN A 108 -16.73 14.78 33.10
CA ASN A 108 -15.48 14.35 33.77
C ASN A 108 -15.51 12.91 34.32
N ASN A 109 -16.67 12.27 34.36
CA ASN A 109 -16.86 10.87 34.75
C ASN A 109 -17.28 10.02 33.54
N GLY A 110 -17.01 10.46 32.31
CA GLY A 110 -17.31 9.75 31.07
C GLY A 110 -18.78 9.65 30.68
N ASN A 111 -19.71 10.28 31.40
CA ASN A 111 -21.14 10.15 31.11
C ASN A 111 -21.57 11.12 30.02
N TYR A 112 -22.45 10.68 29.12
CA TYR A 112 -23.14 11.54 28.17
C TYR A 112 -24.66 11.41 28.29
N LEU A 113 -25.38 12.39 27.77
CA LEU A 113 -26.84 12.41 27.66
C LEU A 113 -27.26 13.15 26.39
N LEU A 114 -28.10 12.50 25.59
CA LEU A 114 -28.85 13.07 24.48
C LEU A 114 -30.32 13.04 24.90
N GLU A 115 -30.94 14.21 25.05
CA GLU A 115 -32.33 14.33 25.53
C GLU A 115 -33.32 14.43 24.35
N ASN A 116 -34.46 13.74 24.48
CA ASN A 116 -35.63 13.84 23.60
C ASN A 116 -35.31 13.59 22.11
N THR A 117 -34.53 12.54 21.83
CA THR A 117 -34.07 12.14 20.49
C THR A 117 -35.11 11.35 19.70
N TYR A 118 -35.07 11.39 18.37
CA TYR A 118 -36.01 10.65 17.49
C TYR A 118 -35.61 9.18 17.19
N ALA A 119 -34.53 8.69 17.82
CA ALA A 119 -34.01 7.31 17.71
C ALA A 119 -34.85 6.26 18.48
N CYS A 120 -36.18 6.35 18.36
CA CYS A 120 -37.13 5.49 19.05
C CYS A 120 -38.15 4.92 18.08
N ASP A 121 -38.62 3.69 18.32
CA ASP A 121 -39.56 2.99 17.44
C ASP A 121 -41.00 3.54 17.55
N LEU A 122 -41.62 3.83 16.40
CA LEU A 122 -42.97 4.39 16.26
C LEU A 122 -43.88 3.51 15.38
N GLY A 123 -43.42 2.34 14.93
CA GLY A 123 -44.21 1.41 14.11
C GLY A 123 -43.57 1.04 12.76
N ALA A 124 -44.17 0.00 12.15
CA ALA A 124 -43.54 -0.98 11.29
C ALA A 124 -43.10 -0.55 9.86
N ASP A 125 -43.06 0.75 9.55
CA ASP A 125 -42.89 1.26 8.18
C ASP A 125 -41.64 2.18 8.03
N ARG A 126 -40.62 2.06 8.90
CA ARG A 126 -39.36 2.82 8.79
C ARG A 126 -38.22 2.01 8.19
N VAL A 127 -37.38 2.70 7.42
CA VAL A 127 -36.28 2.16 6.59
C VAL A 127 -35.00 3.00 6.77
N TRP A 128 -34.94 3.76 7.86
CA TRP A 128 -33.79 4.57 8.24
C TRP A 128 -33.31 4.15 9.62
N TYR A 129 -32.00 4.26 9.81
CA TYR A 129 -31.30 3.71 10.98
C TYR A 129 -30.71 4.84 11.80
N SER A 130 -30.52 4.60 13.10
CA SER A 130 -29.87 5.54 14.01
C SER A 130 -28.62 4.91 14.58
N ASP A 131 -27.50 5.62 14.51
CA ASP A 131 -26.20 5.15 14.97
C ASP A 131 -25.59 6.15 15.97
N LEU A 132 -24.73 5.68 16.86
CA LEU A 132 -23.95 6.54 17.76
C LEU A 132 -22.46 6.52 17.38
N GLU A 133 -21.93 7.67 16.96
CA GLU A 133 -20.48 7.85 16.76
C GLU A 133 -19.85 8.40 18.04
N PHE A 134 -18.72 7.82 18.45
CA PHE A 134 -17.88 8.24 19.58
C PHE A 134 -16.48 8.54 19.06
N SER A 135 -16.04 9.79 19.15
CA SER A 135 -14.73 10.24 18.66
C SER A 135 -13.96 11.05 19.71
N LYS A 136 -12.63 10.87 19.74
CA LYS A 136 -11.72 11.55 20.67
C LYS A 136 -10.28 11.49 20.14
N ASP A 137 -9.54 12.59 20.25
CA ASP A 137 -8.11 12.63 19.92
C ASP A 137 -7.32 11.52 20.63
N ASN A 138 -6.43 10.87 19.89
CA ASN A 138 -5.64 9.69 20.29
C ASN A 138 -6.46 8.44 20.64
N TYR A 139 -7.73 8.34 20.20
CA TYR A 139 -8.53 7.11 20.28
C TYR A 139 -9.19 6.79 18.93
N ASN A 140 -9.36 5.50 18.65
CA ASN A 140 -10.11 5.04 17.47
C ASN A 140 -11.58 5.47 17.58
N THR A 141 -12.11 6.08 16.53
CA THR A 141 -13.54 6.36 16.42
C THR A 141 -14.34 5.07 16.48
N LYS A 142 -15.37 5.03 17.32
CA LYS A 142 -16.27 3.89 17.46
C LYS A 142 -17.68 4.26 17.02
N ILE A 143 -18.32 3.40 16.24
CA ILE A 143 -19.73 3.54 15.89
C ILE A 143 -20.51 2.39 16.55
N ILE A 144 -21.70 2.68 17.07
CA ILE A 144 -22.69 1.68 17.50
C ILE A 144 -23.90 1.85 16.59
N GLU A 145 -24.06 0.92 15.66
CA GLU A 145 -25.10 0.97 14.64
C GLU A 145 -26.47 0.48 15.16
N ASP A 146 -27.53 0.82 14.43
CA ASP A 146 -28.90 0.29 14.57
C ASP A 146 -29.53 0.46 15.97
N ILE A 147 -29.22 1.57 16.65
CA ILE A 147 -29.75 1.85 17.98
C ILE A 147 -31.24 2.24 17.94
N ASN A 148 -32.09 1.30 18.36
CA ASN A 148 -33.53 1.48 18.45
C ASN A 148 -34.02 1.26 19.88
N GLY A 149 -34.91 2.12 20.37
CA GLY A 149 -35.49 2.03 21.72
C GLY A 149 -36.96 2.43 21.79
N ILE A 150 -37.57 2.27 22.96
CA ILE A 150 -39.00 2.57 23.17
C ILE A 150 -39.19 4.08 23.38
N CYS A 151 -40.06 4.71 22.59
CA CYS A 151 -40.38 6.13 22.76
C CYS A 151 -40.96 6.42 24.14
N GLY A 152 -40.53 7.52 24.75
CA GLY A 152 -40.86 7.89 26.13
C GLY A 152 -39.99 7.23 27.21
N GLU A 153 -39.05 6.35 26.85
CA GLU A 153 -38.12 5.72 27.81
C GLU A 153 -36.72 6.37 27.78
N THR A 154 -35.75 5.73 28.45
CA THR A 154 -34.34 6.12 28.44
C THR A 154 -33.49 4.89 28.16
N MET A 155 -32.67 4.93 27.12
CA MET A 155 -31.75 3.87 26.74
C MET A 155 -30.36 4.15 27.32
N THR A 156 -29.69 3.11 27.85
CA THR A 156 -28.27 3.18 28.21
C THR A 156 -27.42 2.47 27.15
N LYS A 157 -26.39 3.14 26.64
CA LYS A 157 -25.42 2.65 25.65
C LYS A 157 -24.00 3.05 26.07
N ASP A 158 -23.36 2.20 26.85
CA ASP A 158 -21.96 2.42 27.26
C ASP A 158 -21.01 2.13 26.08
N ALA A 159 -19.88 2.83 26.05
CA ALA A 159 -18.87 2.68 25.01
C ALA A 159 -17.47 2.48 25.60
N LEU A 160 -16.65 1.73 24.86
CA LEU A 160 -15.25 1.46 25.16
C LEU A 160 -14.44 1.96 23.97
N LEU A 161 -13.58 2.96 24.19
CA LEU A 161 -12.67 3.48 23.16
C LEU A 161 -11.26 2.91 23.34
N VAL A 162 -10.56 2.74 22.22
CA VAL A 162 -9.21 2.16 22.17
C VAL A 162 -8.20 3.26 21.90
N PRO A 163 -7.17 3.46 22.76
CA PRO A 163 -6.10 4.41 22.49
C PRO A 163 -5.30 4.04 21.24
N ASN A 164 -4.94 5.04 20.42
CA ASN A 164 -4.13 4.86 19.20
C ASN A 164 -2.70 4.42 19.53
N GLU A 165 -2.17 4.85 20.68
CA GLU A 165 -0.76 4.70 21.07
C GLU A 165 -0.37 3.28 21.54
N ASN A 166 -1.29 2.31 21.50
CA ASN A 166 -1.05 0.92 21.96
C ASN A 166 -1.43 -0.17 20.95
N THR A 167 -1.62 0.17 19.66
CA THR A 167 -1.71 -0.83 18.58
C THR A 167 -0.30 -1.19 18.11
N PRO A 168 0.17 -2.45 18.28
CA PRO A 168 1.48 -2.87 17.82
C PRO A 168 1.67 -2.63 16.32
N ALA A 169 2.86 -2.21 15.93
CA ALA A 169 3.18 -1.78 14.56
C ALA A 169 2.73 -2.79 13.49
N TRP A 170 2.92 -4.10 13.77
CA TRP A 170 2.56 -5.19 12.86
C TRP A 170 1.09 -5.24 12.44
N ARG A 171 0.17 -4.56 13.16
CA ARG A 171 -1.26 -4.55 12.86
C ARG A 171 -1.88 -3.14 12.91
N GLN A 172 -1.11 -2.12 12.53
CA GLN A 172 -1.64 -0.77 12.33
C GLN A 172 -2.43 -0.67 11.02
N ASP A 173 -1.97 -1.33 9.96
CA ASP A 173 -2.57 -1.29 8.61
C ASP A 173 -3.64 -2.37 8.36
N ILE A 174 -4.13 -3.04 9.41
CA ILE A 174 -5.05 -4.17 9.29
C ILE A 174 -6.48 -3.71 8.94
N LEU A 175 -7.07 -4.31 7.92
CA LEU A 175 -8.41 -4.02 7.41
C LEU A 175 -9.32 -5.25 7.54
N PRO A 176 -10.63 -5.08 7.78
CA PRO A 176 -11.57 -6.19 7.79
C PRO A 176 -11.48 -7.03 6.51
N GLY A 177 -11.42 -8.36 6.68
CA GLY A 177 -11.18 -9.33 5.62
C GLY A 177 -9.72 -9.76 5.50
N ASP A 178 -8.77 -9.07 6.14
CA ASP A 178 -7.40 -9.58 6.22
C ASP A 178 -7.35 -10.90 7.01
N ILE A 179 -6.48 -11.80 6.57
CA ILE A 179 -6.28 -13.13 7.14
C ILE A 179 -5.05 -13.08 8.06
N LEU A 180 -5.17 -13.61 9.26
CA LEU A 180 -4.07 -13.76 10.20
C LEU A 180 -3.48 -15.17 10.10
N TYR A 181 -2.16 -15.28 9.96
CA TYR A 181 -1.47 -16.56 9.85
C TYR A 181 -0.33 -16.68 10.88
N ASP A 182 -0.37 -17.73 11.70
CA ASP A 182 0.69 -18.13 12.63
C ASP A 182 1.28 -19.44 12.07
N PRO A 183 2.53 -19.46 11.57
CA PRO A 183 3.13 -20.66 10.99
C PRO A 183 3.46 -21.77 11.99
N TYR A 184 3.41 -21.50 13.30
CA TYR A 184 4.00 -22.39 14.33
C TYR A 184 3.00 -23.10 15.25
N THR A 185 1.69 -22.83 15.14
CA THR A 185 0.69 -23.64 15.86
C THR A 185 0.79 -25.11 15.45
N SER A 186 1.17 -25.97 16.40
CA SER A 186 1.30 -27.42 16.20
C SER A 186 2.13 -27.83 14.96
N GLY A 187 3.02 -26.95 14.46
CA GLY A 187 3.83 -27.12 13.24
C GLY A 187 3.09 -27.37 11.92
N VAL A 188 1.79 -27.07 11.88
CA VAL A 188 0.98 -26.93 10.64
C VAL A 188 0.60 -25.46 10.43
N GLY A 189 0.76 -24.66 11.48
CA GLY A 189 0.27 -23.31 11.56
C GLY A 189 -1.20 -23.23 11.97
N HIS A 190 -1.71 -22.02 12.03
CA HIS A 190 -3.09 -21.69 12.36
C HIS A 190 -3.49 -20.39 11.69
N THR A 191 -4.76 -20.26 11.36
CA THR A 191 -5.28 -19.08 10.65
C THR A 191 -6.65 -18.63 11.17
N GLY A 192 -6.97 -17.37 10.96
CA GLY A 192 -8.25 -16.76 11.33
C GLY A 192 -8.53 -15.51 10.50
N LEU A 193 -9.82 -15.17 10.37
CA LEU A 193 -10.27 -14.01 9.59
C LEU A 193 -10.49 -12.80 10.49
N TYR A 194 -9.85 -11.67 10.21
CA TYR A 194 -10.09 -10.43 10.93
C TYR A 194 -11.41 -9.79 10.47
N ILE A 195 -12.35 -9.60 11.41
CA ILE A 195 -13.70 -9.10 11.12
C ILE A 195 -13.89 -7.61 11.47
N GLY A 196 -12.81 -6.90 11.77
CA GLY A 196 -12.85 -5.52 12.27
C GLY A 196 -13.00 -5.43 13.79
N ASN A 197 -13.08 -4.20 14.31
CA ASN A 197 -13.28 -3.90 15.75
C ASN A 197 -12.29 -4.58 16.72
N GLY A 198 -11.11 -5.00 16.25
CA GLY A 198 -10.14 -5.77 17.05
C GLY A 198 -10.57 -7.23 17.30
N LEU A 199 -11.41 -7.80 16.45
CA LEU A 199 -11.98 -9.15 16.58
C LEU A 199 -11.58 -10.05 15.39
N VAL A 200 -11.33 -11.32 15.68
CA VAL A 200 -10.91 -12.37 14.75
C VAL A 200 -11.86 -13.55 14.92
N VAL A 201 -12.39 -14.08 13.81
CA VAL A 201 -13.14 -15.34 13.82
C VAL A 201 -12.23 -16.46 13.37
N GLU A 202 -12.13 -17.50 14.20
CA GLU A 202 -11.21 -18.63 14.02
C GLU A 202 -11.81 -19.93 14.55
N ALA A 203 -11.68 -21.02 13.79
CA ALA A 203 -12.00 -22.35 14.29
C ALA A 203 -10.86 -22.81 15.21
N GLN A 204 -11.15 -23.10 16.48
CA GLN A 204 -10.12 -23.46 17.48
C GLN A 204 -10.38 -24.84 18.11
N GLY A 205 -9.43 -25.75 17.88
CA GLY A 205 -9.35 -27.03 18.56
C GLY A 205 -8.83 -26.86 19.99
N VAL A 206 -9.53 -27.46 20.95
CA VAL A 206 -9.06 -27.57 22.34
C VAL A 206 -8.86 -29.05 22.67
N PRO A 207 -7.65 -29.52 23.03
CA PRO A 207 -7.39 -30.93 23.30
C PRO A 207 -8.26 -31.49 24.43
N PHE A 208 -9.17 -32.40 24.08
CA PHE A 208 -9.98 -33.13 25.05
C PHE A 208 -9.09 -34.17 25.77
N PRO A 209 -9.23 -34.42 27.10
CA PRO A 209 -10.30 -33.99 27.99
C PRO A 209 -9.97 -32.78 28.89
N LEU A 210 -8.88 -32.05 28.63
CA LEU A 210 -8.24 -31.17 29.62
C LEU A 210 -9.11 -30.00 30.12
N THR A 211 -10.11 -29.55 29.36
CA THR A 211 -10.96 -28.39 29.68
C THR A 211 -12.45 -28.72 29.81
N GLY A 212 -12.89 -29.91 29.40
CA GLY A 212 -14.30 -30.30 29.38
C GLY A 212 -15.21 -29.51 28.43
N HIS A 213 -14.64 -28.74 27.50
CA HIS A 213 -15.36 -27.96 26.47
C HIS A 213 -14.95 -28.47 25.08
N PRO A 214 -15.89 -28.64 24.13
CA PRO A 214 -15.53 -28.98 22.74
C PRO A 214 -14.83 -27.80 22.07
N GLY A 215 -13.96 -28.08 21.08
CA GLY A 215 -13.47 -27.06 20.16
C GLY A 215 -14.60 -26.51 19.30
N LEU A 216 -14.55 -25.21 18.97
CA LEU A 216 -15.61 -24.47 18.29
C LEU A 216 -15.01 -23.41 17.36
N VAL A 217 -15.82 -22.91 16.43
CA VAL A 217 -15.62 -21.58 15.82
C VAL A 217 -15.88 -20.51 16.87
N ASN A 218 -14.85 -19.70 17.14
CA ASN A 218 -14.85 -18.68 18.18
C ASN A 218 -14.53 -17.30 17.59
N GLU A 219 -15.10 -16.28 18.21
CA GLU A 219 -14.68 -14.89 18.06
C GLU A 219 -13.70 -14.58 19.20
N ASN A 220 -12.55 -14.01 18.85
CA ASN A 220 -11.48 -13.69 19.77
C ASN A 220 -10.96 -12.28 19.54
N ASN A 221 -10.45 -11.66 20.60
CA ASN A 221 -9.75 -10.39 20.46
C ASN A 221 -8.40 -10.58 19.76
N ILE A 222 -8.08 -9.71 18.79
CA ILE A 222 -6.83 -9.74 18.02
C ILE A 222 -5.57 -9.64 18.90
N THR A 223 -5.65 -9.14 20.13
CA THR A 223 -4.52 -9.17 21.08
C THR A 223 -4.06 -10.58 21.46
N LYS A 224 -4.85 -11.63 21.20
CA LYS A 224 -4.37 -13.02 21.25
C LYS A 224 -3.30 -13.33 20.20
N TRP A 225 -3.26 -12.55 19.12
CA TRP A 225 -2.30 -12.65 18.02
C TRP A 225 -1.07 -11.75 18.18
N ASP A 226 -1.06 -10.85 19.18
CA ASP A 226 0.10 -10.02 19.51
C ASP A 226 1.20 -10.82 20.23
N TYR A 227 2.46 -10.38 20.08
CA TYR A 227 3.55 -10.84 20.93
C TYR A 227 3.30 -10.49 22.41
N PRO A 228 3.55 -11.40 23.38
CA PRO A 228 4.08 -12.77 23.24
C PRO A 228 3.00 -13.88 23.19
N SER A 229 1.73 -13.53 22.98
CA SER A 229 0.60 -14.49 22.95
C SER A 229 0.67 -15.41 21.73
N ARG A 230 0.99 -14.85 20.56
CA ARG A 230 1.65 -15.55 19.45
C ARG A 230 3.09 -15.07 19.41
N LYS A 231 4.02 -15.94 19.00
CA LYS A 231 5.42 -15.53 18.80
C LYS A 231 5.64 -14.90 17.44
N ASP A 232 4.89 -15.39 16.47
CA ASP A 232 5.00 -15.04 15.08
C ASP A 232 3.58 -14.93 14.51
N ALA A 233 3.29 -13.86 13.78
CA ALA A 233 2.07 -13.76 12.99
C ALA A 233 2.27 -12.86 11.77
N TYR A 234 1.64 -13.24 10.67
CA TYR A 234 1.53 -12.47 9.43
C TYR A 234 0.11 -11.93 9.26
N ILE A 235 -0.01 -10.78 8.62
CA ILE A 235 -1.24 -10.26 8.04
C ILE A 235 -1.18 -10.51 6.53
N LEU A 236 -2.15 -11.25 6.01
CA LEU A 236 -2.31 -11.56 4.61
C LEU A 236 -3.55 -10.84 4.07
N ARG A 237 -3.45 -10.28 2.87
CA ARG A 237 -4.54 -9.56 2.20
C ARG A 237 -4.78 -10.14 0.81
N ILE A 238 -6.05 -10.27 0.44
CA ILE A 238 -6.46 -10.65 -0.92
C ILE A 238 -6.01 -9.56 -1.91
N LYS A 239 -5.21 -9.96 -2.91
CA LYS A 239 -4.79 -9.14 -4.06
C LYS A 239 -5.93 -8.95 -5.04
N ASN A 240 -5.97 -7.79 -5.69
CA ASN A 240 -6.91 -7.51 -6.77
C ASN A 240 -6.32 -7.86 -8.15
N ARG A 241 -6.04 -9.15 -8.39
CA ARG A 241 -5.44 -9.63 -9.66
C ARG A 241 -6.36 -9.51 -10.87
N ASN A 242 -7.67 -9.51 -10.64
CA ASN A 242 -8.69 -9.48 -11.69
C ASN A 242 -9.10 -8.07 -12.14
N GLY A 243 -8.46 -7.01 -11.61
CA GLY A 243 -8.78 -5.62 -11.96
C GLY A 243 -10.20 -5.20 -11.58
N LEU A 244 -10.75 -5.78 -10.51
CA LEU A 244 -12.08 -5.45 -9.98
C LEU A 244 -12.08 -4.03 -9.40
N SER A 245 -13.25 -3.39 -9.31
CA SER A 245 -13.35 -2.11 -8.63
C SER A 245 -13.18 -2.25 -7.11
N GLU A 246 -12.87 -1.16 -6.41
CA GLU A 246 -12.70 -1.18 -4.96
C GLU A 246 -13.98 -1.62 -4.23
N GLU A 247 -15.16 -1.26 -4.75
CA GLU A 247 -16.47 -1.67 -4.22
C GLU A 247 -16.68 -3.18 -4.36
N ALA A 248 -16.28 -3.77 -5.49
CA ALA A 248 -16.36 -5.21 -5.72
C ALA A 248 -15.44 -5.98 -4.75
N MET A 249 -14.19 -5.51 -4.56
CA MET A 249 -13.27 -6.07 -3.58
C MET A 249 -13.77 -5.91 -2.13
N LYS A 250 -14.39 -4.77 -1.79
CA LYS A 250 -15.01 -4.52 -0.49
C LYS A 250 -16.21 -5.45 -0.24
N LEU A 251 -17.05 -5.68 -1.25
CA LEU A 251 -18.20 -6.60 -1.17
C LEU A 251 -17.74 -8.05 -0.94
N ILE A 252 -16.73 -8.50 -1.68
CA ILE A 252 -16.11 -9.83 -1.50
C ILE A 252 -15.63 -10.03 -0.06
N LYS A 253 -14.84 -9.08 0.48
CA LYS A 253 -14.33 -9.14 1.86
C LYS A 253 -15.47 -9.14 2.89
N ASN A 254 -16.47 -8.29 2.71
CA ASN A 254 -17.64 -8.23 3.61
C ASN A 254 -18.45 -9.53 3.60
N ASN A 255 -18.62 -10.18 2.45
CA ASN A 255 -19.33 -11.46 2.38
C ASN A 255 -18.53 -12.61 3.03
N ALA A 256 -17.20 -12.63 2.88
CA ALA A 256 -16.34 -13.59 3.59
C ALA A 256 -16.42 -13.39 5.13
N ILE A 257 -16.43 -12.13 5.60
CA ILE A 257 -16.66 -11.79 7.01
C ILE A 257 -18.03 -12.32 7.48
N HIS A 258 -19.11 -12.03 6.74
CA HIS A 258 -20.45 -12.51 7.07
C HIS A 258 -20.56 -14.04 7.11
N PHE A 259 -19.87 -14.74 6.19
CA PHE A 259 -19.77 -16.19 6.21
C PHE A 259 -19.15 -16.67 7.54
N ALA A 260 -17.99 -16.13 7.93
CA ALA A 260 -17.30 -16.53 9.15
C ALA A 260 -18.12 -16.23 10.42
N ILE A 261 -18.71 -15.03 10.52
CA ILE A 261 -19.57 -14.63 11.66
C ILE A 261 -20.75 -15.60 11.80
N LYS A 262 -21.40 -16.01 10.69
CA LYS A 262 -22.48 -17.01 10.73
C LYS A 262 -22.03 -18.34 11.36
N GLN A 263 -20.83 -18.84 11.03
CA GLN A 263 -20.31 -20.09 11.60
C GLN A 263 -20.01 -19.94 13.11
N TYR A 264 -19.54 -18.77 13.54
CA TYR A 264 -19.39 -18.42 14.95
C TYR A 264 -20.73 -18.36 15.69
N ASP A 265 -21.75 -17.69 15.13
CA ASP A 265 -23.08 -17.55 15.75
C ASP A 265 -23.77 -18.90 15.92
N GLU A 266 -23.66 -19.79 14.94
CA GLU A 266 -24.14 -21.18 15.02
C GLU A 266 -23.32 -22.06 15.98
N LYS A 267 -22.19 -21.57 16.50
CA LYS A 267 -21.24 -22.28 17.38
C LYS A 267 -20.84 -23.62 16.76
N LYS A 268 -20.42 -23.59 15.50
CA LYS A 268 -19.97 -24.79 14.77
C LYS A 268 -18.82 -25.49 15.52
N PRO A 269 -18.86 -26.81 15.69
CA PRO A 269 -17.74 -27.61 16.17
C PRO A 269 -16.45 -27.43 15.38
N TYR A 270 -15.32 -27.55 16.07
CA TYR A 270 -14.02 -27.69 15.42
C TYR A 270 -13.87 -29.08 14.79
N ASP A 271 -13.34 -29.14 13.57
CA ASP A 271 -13.04 -30.40 12.89
C ASP A 271 -11.62 -30.91 13.21
N TRP A 272 -11.54 -32.17 13.61
CA TRP A 272 -10.30 -32.88 13.93
C TRP A 272 -9.91 -33.91 12.86
N SER A 273 -10.74 -34.09 11.83
CA SER A 273 -10.65 -35.15 10.83
C SER A 273 -10.26 -34.57 9.46
N TRP A 274 -9.03 -34.09 9.35
CA TRP A 274 -8.51 -33.39 8.17
C TRP A 274 -8.18 -34.40 7.05
N HIS A 275 -9.24 -34.92 6.41
CA HIS A 275 -9.20 -35.87 5.29
C HIS A 275 -9.88 -35.34 4.02
N GLN A 276 -10.51 -34.18 4.11
CA GLN A 276 -11.29 -33.51 3.06
C GLN A 276 -11.48 -32.04 3.44
N LYS A 277 -11.94 -31.22 2.50
CA LYS A 277 -12.44 -29.86 2.73
C LYS A 277 -13.87 -29.70 2.21
N ASN A 278 -14.67 -28.84 2.84
CA ASN A 278 -16.06 -28.59 2.46
C ASN A 278 -16.37 -27.09 2.44
N SER A 279 -16.80 -26.56 1.29
CA SER A 279 -17.18 -25.15 1.17
C SER A 279 -18.67 -24.86 1.47
N ASP A 280 -19.51 -25.87 1.76
CA ASP A 280 -20.92 -25.62 2.07
C ASP A 280 -21.09 -24.76 3.32
N THR A 281 -21.79 -23.63 3.17
CA THR A 281 -22.24 -22.71 4.24
C THR A 281 -22.95 -23.37 5.45
N ASN A 282 -23.34 -24.64 5.33
CA ASN A 282 -24.03 -25.45 6.34
C ASN A 282 -23.16 -26.61 6.88
N SER A 283 -21.85 -26.65 6.59
CA SER A 283 -20.91 -27.67 7.08
C SER A 283 -21.13 -27.97 8.58
N PRO A 284 -21.08 -29.25 9.01
CA PRO A 284 -21.32 -29.62 10.40
C PRO A 284 -20.19 -29.21 11.35
N SER A 285 -18.99 -28.96 10.81
CA SER A 285 -17.75 -28.63 11.53
C SER A 285 -16.83 -27.83 10.62
N TRP A 286 -15.81 -27.20 11.22
CA TRP A 286 -14.78 -26.42 10.52
C TRP A 286 -13.42 -26.60 11.19
N TYR A 287 -12.34 -26.75 10.42
CA TYR A 287 -10.98 -26.46 10.91
C TYR A 287 -10.49 -25.06 10.49
N CYS A 288 -9.33 -24.63 10.99
CA CYS A 288 -8.94 -23.22 10.97
C CYS A 288 -8.78 -22.65 9.55
N SER A 289 -8.00 -23.33 8.70
CA SER A 289 -7.82 -22.99 7.29
C SER A 289 -9.06 -23.25 6.45
N GLU A 290 -9.78 -24.35 6.68
CA GLU A 290 -11.05 -24.64 5.99
C GLU A 290 -12.07 -23.52 6.14
N LEU A 291 -12.21 -22.95 7.34
CA LEU A 291 -13.15 -21.84 7.59
C LEU A 291 -12.80 -20.59 6.77
N VAL A 292 -11.51 -20.25 6.71
CA VAL A 292 -11.00 -19.06 5.99
C VAL A 292 -11.10 -19.26 4.48
N TRP A 293 -10.67 -20.44 4.00
CA TRP A 293 -10.81 -20.85 2.60
C TRP A 293 -12.28 -20.86 2.16
N ALA A 294 -13.15 -21.51 2.92
CA ALA A 294 -14.58 -21.58 2.61
C ALA A 294 -15.23 -20.19 2.58
N ALA A 295 -14.82 -19.27 3.45
CA ALA A 295 -15.30 -17.89 3.43
C ALA A 295 -15.00 -17.19 2.08
N TYR A 296 -13.82 -17.42 1.50
CA TYR A 296 -13.38 -16.79 0.25
C TYR A 296 -13.75 -17.54 -1.03
N VAL A 297 -13.73 -18.87 -1.04
CA VAL A 297 -14.11 -19.67 -2.23
C VAL A 297 -15.59 -19.52 -2.56
N ASN A 298 -16.44 -19.28 -1.56
CA ASN A 298 -17.84 -18.88 -1.77
C ASN A 298 -18.01 -17.48 -2.40
N GLN A 299 -16.94 -16.68 -2.48
CA GLN A 299 -16.90 -15.39 -3.19
C GLN A 299 -16.13 -15.49 -4.53
N GLY A 300 -15.65 -16.68 -4.91
CA GLY A 300 -14.92 -16.90 -6.16
C GLY A 300 -13.42 -16.66 -6.10
N ILE A 301 -12.81 -16.68 -4.91
CA ILE A 301 -11.35 -16.67 -4.71
C ILE A 301 -10.93 -17.97 -4.04
N ASP A 302 -10.10 -18.77 -4.70
CA ASP A 302 -9.65 -20.06 -4.21
C ASP A 302 -8.24 -19.91 -3.64
N LEU A 303 -8.08 -20.10 -2.33
CA LEU A 303 -6.82 -19.86 -1.60
C LEU A 303 -5.94 -21.12 -1.52
N GLU A 304 -6.04 -22.01 -2.50
CA GLU A 304 -5.33 -23.29 -2.57
C GLU A 304 -4.12 -23.23 -3.52
N TYR A 305 -2.94 -23.02 -2.93
CA TYR A 305 -1.67 -22.96 -3.65
C TYR A 305 -1.42 -24.18 -4.57
N SER A 306 -1.70 -25.39 -4.10
CA SER A 306 -1.50 -26.64 -4.86
C SER A 306 -2.82 -27.14 -5.46
N HIS A 307 -3.24 -26.58 -6.60
CA HIS A 307 -4.42 -27.03 -7.32
C HIS A 307 -4.37 -28.54 -7.64
N ASP A 308 -5.25 -29.32 -7.02
CA ASP A 308 -5.23 -30.80 -6.97
C ASP A 308 -5.17 -31.46 -8.38
N PRO A 309 -4.00 -31.96 -8.85
CA PRO A 309 -3.78 -32.25 -10.27
C PRO A 309 -4.60 -33.40 -10.86
N LEU A 310 -5.29 -34.16 -10.01
CA LEU A 310 -6.01 -35.40 -10.36
C LEU A 310 -7.48 -35.40 -9.94
N GLY A 311 -7.99 -34.29 -9.39
CA GLY A 311 -9.38 -34.21 -8.90
C GLY A 311 -9.62 -35.09 -7.67
N VAL A 312 -8.59 -35.28 -6.86
CA VAL A 312 -8.75 -35.64 -5.45
C VAL A 312 -9.32 -34.39 -4.74
N VAL A 313 -9.71 -34.53 -3.46
CA VAL A 313 -10.08 -33.38 -2.62
C VAL A 313 -9.25 -33.50 -1.36
N SER A 314 -8.06 -32.91 -1.37
CA SER A 314 -7.24 -32.75 -0.18
C SER A 314 -7.89 -31.78 0.83
N PRO A 315 -7.51 -31.87 2.12
CA PRO A 315 -7.57 -30.75 3.05
C PRO A 315 -6.78 -29.54 2.52
N ILE A 316 -7.01 -28.37 3.13
CA ILE A 316 -6.21 -27.17 2.88
C ILE A 316 -5.47 -26.74 4.16
N SER A 317 -4.16 -26.64 4.11
CA SER A 317 -3.32 -26.22 5.23
C SER A 317 -3.31 -24.68 5.40
N PRO A 318 -3.06 -24.15 6.63
CA PRO A 318 -2.81 -22.72 6.82
C PRO A 318 -1.58 -22.22 6.03
N SER A 319 -0.60 -23.09 5.79
CA SER A 319 0.57 -22.82 4.96
C SER A 319 0.25 -22.64 3.47
N GLU A 320 -0.70 -23.38 2.91
CA GLU A 320 -1.13 -23.18 1.52
C GLU A 320 -1.78 -21.81 1.34
N ILE A 321 -2.67 -21.39 2.25
CA ILE A 321 -3.26 -20.04 2.24
C ILE A 321 -2.18 -18.94 2.31
N PHE A 322 -1.04 -19.21 2.95
CA PHE A 322 0.09 -18.27 3.01
C PHE A 322 0.96 -18.26 1.73
N GLN A 323 1.11 -19.42 1.08
CA GLN A 323 1.89 -19.57 -0.16
C GLN A 323 1.08 -19.19 -1.40
N ASP A 324 -0.24 -19.18 -1.27
CA ASP A 324 -1.18 -18.90 -2.34
C ASP A 324 -0.91 -17.54 -3.00
N ASP A 325 -1.02 -17.50 -4.32
CA ASP A 325 -0.57 -16.36 -5.07
C ASP A 325 -1.60 -15.21 -5.11
N ASP A 326 -2.88 -15.46 -4.74
CA ASP A 326 -3.93 -14.46 -4.53
C ASP A 326 -3.77 -13.67 -3.21
N VAL A 327 -2.85 -14.01 -2.30
CA VAL A 327 -2.56 -13.21 -1.09
C VAL A 327 -1.23 -12.45 -1.14
N GLU A 328 -1.19 -11.26 -0.54
CA GLU A 328 0.04 -10.50 -0.22
C GLU A 328 0.25 -10.39 1.30
N ILE A 329 1.51 -10.41 1.73
CA ILE A 329 1.88 -10.09 3.10
C ILE A 329 1.85 -8.57 3.27
N ILE A 330 0.99 -8.07 4.16
CA ILE A 330 0.91 -6.65 4.49
C ILE A 330 1.94 -6.30 5.56
N ASN A 331 2.03 -7.11 6.62
CA ASN A 331 2.90 -6.86 7.76
C ASN A 331 3.06 -8.14 8.59
N SER A 332 4.01 -8.16 9.53
CA SER A 332 4.22 -9.28 10.44
C SER A 332 4.91 -8.84 11.74
N HIS A 333 4.80 -9.68 12.78
CA HIS A 333 5.76 -9.68 13.88
C HIS A 333 6.35 -11.09 13.97
N LEU A 334 7.68 -11.17 14.10
CA LEU A 334 8.42 -12.44 14.12
C LEU A 334 9.37 -12.45 15.32
N SER A 335 9.47 -13.62 15.95
CA SER A 335 10.29 -13.86 17.13
C SER A 335 11.72 -14.19 16.72
N THR A 336 12.66 -13.30 17.05
CA THR A 336 14.10 -13.49 16.81
C THR A 336 14.79 -14.53 17.72
N GLU A 337 14.04 -15.28 18.54
CA GLU A 337 14.59 -16.38 19.35
C GLU A 337 14.59 -17.72 18.58
N PRO A 338 15.75 -18.22 18.10
CA PRO A 338 15.84 -19.60 17.64
C PRO A 338 15.73 -20.57 18.83
N GLY A 339 14.83 -21.55 18.74
CA GLY A 339 14.86 -22.73 19.63
C GLY A 339 13.78 -22.86 20.71
N THR A 340 12.53 -22.47 20.44
CA THR A 340 11.40 -22.78 21.36
C THR A 340 10.50 -23.93 20.89
N TRP A 341 11.09 -24.98 20.32
CA TRP A 341 10.42 -26.12 19.68
C TRP A 341 9.90 -27.21 20.65
N ARG A 342 10.01 -27.00 21.96
CA ARG A 342 10.29 -28.06 22.96
C ARG A 342 9.20 -29.08 23.27
N ASP A 343 8.07 -29.09 22.57
CA ASP A 343 6.90 -29.90 22.95
C ASP A 343 6.30 -30.79 21.82
N TYR A 344 6.73 -30.69 20.55
CA TYR A 344 6.14 -31.44 19.42
C TYR A 344 7.15 -32.23 18.58
N VAL A 345 6.62 -33.29 17.93
CA VAL A 345 7.30 -34.24 17.04
C VAL A 345 6.47 -34.40 15.77
N PHE A 346 7.10 -34.35 14.61
CA PHE A 346 6.46 -34.65 13.33
C PHE A 346 6.92 -35.99 12.78
N LEU A 347 6.01 -36.76 12.21
CA LEU A 347 6.29 -38.00 11.51
C LEU A 347 5.68 -37.92 10.12
N LEU A 348 6.54 -37.75 9.12
CA LEU A 348 6.20 -37.77 7.70
C LEU A 348 6.22 -39.23 7.21
N VAL A 349 5.12 -39.66 6.61
CA VAL A 349 4.92 -41.01 6.09
C VAL A 349 4.75 -40.92 4.58
N PHE A 350 5.72 -41.50 3.87
CA PHE A 350 5.69 -41.61 2.42
C PHE A 350 4.98 -42.91 2.05
N SER A 351 3.98 -42.81 1.19
CA SER A 351 3.17 -43.94 0.71
C SER A 351 4.02 -45.03 0.03
N PRO A 352 3.58 -46.31 -0.03
CA PRO A 352 2.21 -46.79 0.19
C PRO A 352 2.02 -47.61 1.48
N VAL A 353 2.30 -47.02 2.66
CA VAL A 353 2.07 -47.66 3.98
C VAL A 353 1.10 -46.88 4.86
N ASN A 354 0.32 -47.61 5.67
CA ASN A 354 -0.42 -47.07 6.81
C ASN A 354 0.41 -47.25 8.09
N ILE A 355 0.27 -46.33 9.04
CA ILE A 355 0.91 -46.43 10.35
C ILE A 355 -0.10 -46.55 11.50
N THR A 356 0.34 -47.12 12.61
CA THR A 356 -0.32 -47.02 13.92
C THR A 356 0.72 -46.66 14.97
N VAL A 357 0.50 -45.54 15.65
CA VAL A 357 1.33 -45.04 16.74
C VAL A 357 0.75 -45.56 18.07
N ILE A 358 1.62 -45.95 19.01
CA ILE A 358 1.22 -46.41 20.35
C ILE A 358 2.03 -45.66 21.40
N ASP A 359 1.36 -45.08 22.40
CA ASP A 359 2.01 -44.42 23.55
C ASP A 359 2.38 -45.40 24.68
N ASP A 360 3.13 -44.92 25.67
CA ASP A 360 3.52 -45.70 26.86
C ASP A 360 2.36 -46.17 27.75
N GLN A 361 1.15 -45.61 27.58
CA GLN A 361 -0.06 -46.05 28.28
C GLN A 361 -0.85 -47.11 27.48
N GLY A 362 -0.46 -47.37 26.24
CA GLY A 362 -1.11 -48.30 25.32
C GLY A 362 -2.28 -47.70 24.55
N HIS A 363 -2.43 -46.37 24.52
CA HIS A 363 -3.37 -45.72 23.60
C HIS A 363 -2.83 -45.82 22.16
N THR A 364 -3.73 -46.05 21.22
CA THR A 364 -3.42 -46.29 19.80
C THR A 364 -3.92 -45.14 18.93
N PHE A 365 -3.08 -44.63 18.03
CA PHE A 365 -3.42 -43.53 17.13
C PHE A 365 -3.15 -43.91 15.68
N ASN A 366 -4.21 -43.93 14.87
CA ASN A 366 -4.21 -44.10 13.42
C ASN A 366 -5.46 -43.42 12.82
N LYS A 367 -5.69 -43.57 11.51
CA LYS A 367 -6.83 -42.97 10.78
C LYS A 367 -8.21 -43.29 11.38
N ASP A 368 -8.36 -44.45 12.04
CA ASP A 368 -9.62 -44.89 12.65
C ASP A 368 -9.74 -44.53 14.15
N THR A 369 -8.67 -44.02 14.79
CA THR A 369 -8.60 -43.76 16.26
C THR A 369 -8.09 -42.36 16.61
N ILE A 370 -8.41 -41.37 15.77
CA ILE A 370 -8.03 -39.96 15.99
C ILE A 370 -8.59 -39.46 17.33
N GLY A 371 -7.70 -38.93 18.19
CA GLY A 371 -8.03 -38.41 19.52
C GLY A 371 -7.75 -39.36 20.70
N ASP A 372 -7.40 -40.63 20.47
CA ASP A 372 -7.05 -41.58 21.54
C ASP A 372 -5.71 -41.26 22.22
N ILE A 373 -4.74 -40.69 21.49
CA ILE A 373 -3.55 -40.05 22.07
C ILE A 373 -3.83 -38.54 22.21
N PRO A 374 -3.93 -37.99 23.43
CA PRO A 374 -4.26 -36.58 23.62
C PRO A 374 -3.21 -35.64 23.01
N GLY A 375 -3.66 -34.74 22.13
CA GLY A 375 -2.78 -33.77 21.45
C GLY A 375 -2.10 -34.29 20.18
N ALA A 376 -2.34 -35.55 19.77
CA ALA A 376 -1.90 -36.04 18.47
C ALA A 376 -2.85 -35.58 17.34
N LEU A 377 -2.29 -35.30 16.17
CA LEU A 377 -3.03 -34.88 14.96
C LEU A 377 -2.60 -35.74 13.76
N TYR A 378 -3.56 -36.07 12.89
CA TYR A 378 -3.35 -36.80 11.65
C TYR A 378 -3.73 -35.89 10.49
N LEU A 379 -2.86 -35.80 9.50
CA LEU A 379 -3.01 -34.93 8.34
C LEU A 379 -2.75 -35.77 7.10
N GLU A 380 -3.62 -35.64 6.11
CA GLU A 380 -3.36 -36.07 4.74
C GLU A 380 -3.12 -34.79 3.94
N ASP A 381 -1.88 -34.57 3.53
CA ASP A 381 -1.37 -33.30 3.02
C ASP A 381 -0.31 -33.61 1.94
N GLU A 382 -0.27 -32.82 0.87
CA GLU A 382 0.48 -33.08 -0.37
C GLU A 382 0.12 -34.39 -1.11
N VAL A 383 -0.24 -34.27 -2.40
CA VAL A 383 -0.31 -35.41 -3.34
C VAL A 383 1.04 -35.52 -4.07
N ASP A 384 1.70 -36.67 -3.99
CA ASP A 384 2.95 -36.90 -4.72
C ASP A 384 2.75 -37.02 -6.24
N GLU A 385 3.84 -36.99 -7.01
CA GLU A 385 3.83 -37.10 -8.49
C GLU A 385 3.13 -38.37 -9.02
N ASN A 386 2.89 -39.37 -8.17
CA ASN A 386 2.24 -40.64 -8.51
C ASN A 386 0.76 -40.69 -8.06
N GLY A 387 0.23 -39.61 -7.48
CA GLY A 387 -1.15 -39.53 -7.01
C GLY A 387 -1.37 -40.10 -5.61
N HIS A 388 -0.31 -40.33 -4.81
CA HIS A 388 -0.47 -40.75 -3.42
C HIS A 388 -0.43 -39.55 -2.48
N VAL A 389 -1.44 -39.45 -1.62
CA VAL A 389 -1.42 -38.50 -0.51
C VAL A 389 -0.34 -38.92 0.50
N ARG A 390 0.46 -37.97 0.98
CA ARG A 390 1.41 -38.17 2.08
C ARG A 390 0.66 -38.05 3.41
N ASP A 391 1.03 -38.89 4.37
CA ASP A 391 0.44 -38.81 5.71
C ASP A 391 1.42 -38.09 6.65
N ARG A 392 1.02 -36.97 7.28
CA ARG A 392 1.80 -36.25 8.29
C ARG A 392 1.13 -36.44 9.66
N VAL A 393 1.88 -36.97 10.63
CA VAL A 393 1.40 -37.16 12.00
C VAL A 393 2.14 -36.22 12.95
N VAL A 394 1.39 -35.45 13.73
CA VAL A 394 1.93 -34.59 14.79
C VAL A 394 1.71 -35.29 16.13
N LEU A 395 2.75 -35.39 16.95
CA LEU A 395 2.73 -35.94 18.30
C LEU A 395 3.31 -34.91 19.28
N LEU A 396 2.99 -35.07 20.57
CA LEU A 396 3.72 -34.37 21.63
C LEU A 396 5.08 -35.04 21.90
N ASN A 397 5.95 -34.40 22.66
CA ASN A 397 7.22 -35.01 23.07
C ASN A 397 7.00 -36.19 24.04
N GLY A 398 7.60 -37.35 23.72
CA GLY A 398 7.35 -38.60 24.43
C GLY A 398 8.10 -39.81 23.88
N HIS A 399 7.70 -41.01 24.36
CA HIS A 399 8.14 -42.31 23.85
C HIS A 399 6.97 -42.96 23.10
N TYR A 400 7.20 -43.40 21.87
CA TYR A 400 6.17 -43.97 21.00
C TYR A 400 6.68 -45.17 20.21
N GLN A 401 5.77 -46.10 19.90
CA GLN A 401 5.99 -47.21 18.97
C GLN A 401 5.22 -46.95 17.67
N ILE A 402 5.86 -47.09 16.51
CA ILE A 402 5.20 -47.04 15.20
C ILE A 402 5.19 -48.43 14.58
N ILE A 403 4.00 -48.94 14.32
CA ILE A 403 3.76 -50.14 13.52
C ILE A 403 3.42 -49.71 12.10
N VAL A 404 4.12 -50.28 11.11
CA VAL A 404 3.91 -50.01 9.68
C VAL A 404 3.15 -51.18 9.06
N THR A 405 2.18 -50.90 8.20
CA THR A 405 1.40 -51.90 7.46
C THR A 405 1.21 -51.49 6.01
N PRO A 406 1.25 -52.39 5.01
CA PRO A 406 1.04 -52.01 3.62
C PRO A 406 -0.37 -51.45 3.37
N LYS A 407 -0.51 -50.39 2.55
CA LYS A 407 -1.82 -49.97 2.01
C LYS A 407 -2.39 -51.10 1.13
N ALA A 408 -3.72 -51.20 1.08
CA ALA A 408 -4.39 -52.31 0.38
C ALA A 408 -4.13 -52.25 -1.13
N GLY A 409 -3.29 -53.17 -1.63
CA GLY A 409 -2.94 -53.27 -3.05
C GLY A 409 -1.51 -52.86 -3.40
N ALA A 410 -0.70 -52.41 -2.43
CA ALA A 410 0.73 -52.11 -2.63
C ALA A 410 1.52 -53.34 -3.16
N ASP A 411 2.43 -53.13 -4.10
CA ASP A 411 3.33 -54.18 -4.58
C ASP A 411 4.43 -54.44 -3.53
N PRO A 412 4.83 -55.70 -3.27
CA PRO A 412 5.93 -56.01 -2.37
C PRO A 412 7.27 -55.35 -2.72
N ASN A 413 7.45 -54.87 -3.96
CA ASN A 413 8.65 -54.15 -4.41
C ASN A 413 8.54 -52.63 -4.31
N ASP A 414 7.36 -52.08 -4.07
CA ASP A 414 7.19 -50.65 -3.78
C ASP A 414 7.98 -50.30 -2.52
N THR A 415 8.42 -49.05 -2.42
CA THR A 415 9.22 -48.54 -1.29
C THR A 415 8.43 -47.54 -0.48
N TYR A 416 8.72 -47.46 0.83
CA TYR A 416 8.20 -46.43 1.72
C TYR A 416 9.33 -45.79 2.52
N SER A 417 9.07 -44.58 2.99
CA SER A 417 9.98 -43.82 3.85
C SER A 417 9.22 -43.28 5.06
N LEU A 418 9.91 -43.16 6.19
CA LEU A 418 9.45 -42.54 7.42
C LEU A 418 10.50 -41.52 7.86
N VAL A 419 10.12 -40.25 7.95
CA VAL A 419 11.00 -39.17 8.41
C VAL A 419 10.42 -38.57 9.69
N LEU A 420 11.21 -38.61 10.76
CA LEU A 420 10.91 -37.97 12.02
C LEU A 420 11.52 -36.57 12.01
N GLU A 421 10.74 -35.53 12.26
CA GLU A 421 11.25 -34.19 12.49
C GLU A 421 11.05 -33.79 13.96
N THR A 422 12.16 -33.48 14.63
CA THR A 422 12.21 -33.02 16.01
C THR A 422 13.24 -31.93 16.11
N ASP A 423 12.98 -30.87 16.86
CA ASP A 423 13.97 -29.82 17.12
C ASP A 423 14.65 -29.27 15.83
N GLY A 424 13.85 -29.08 14.77
CA GLY A 424 14.31 -28.62 13.46
C GLY A 424 15.27 -29.57 12.71
N GLN A 425 15.42 -30.82 13.19
CA GLN A 425 16.24 -31.85 12.55
C GLN A 425 15.39 -33.00 12.06
N GLN A 426 15.64 -33.43 10.81
CA GLN A 426 15.05 -34.61 10.22
C GLN A 426 15.93 -35.84 10.45
N THR A 427 15.32 -36.90 10.97
CA THR A 427 15.91 -38.22 11.17
C THR A 427 15.07 -39.25 10.42
N SER A 428 15.65 -39.91 9.42
CA SER A 428 14.96 -41.04 8.77
C SER A 428 14.87 -42.23 9.73
N LEU A 429 13.65 -42.72 9.96
CA LEU A 429 13.38 -44.00 10.62
C LEU A 429 13.37 -45.14 9.59
N ALA A 430 12.94 -44.85 8.36
CA ALA A 430 13.00 -45.72 7.20
C ALA A 430 13.26 -44.87 5.94
N GLN A 431 14.14 -45.33 5.06
CA GLN A 431 14.40 -44.70 3.77
C GLN A 431 14.37 -45.76 2.68
N ASP A 432 13.45 -45.60 1.75
CA ASP A 432 13.21 -46.45 0.57
C ASP A 432 13.16 -47.96 0.90
N VAL A 433 12.56 -48.28 2.06
CA VAL A 433 12.41 -49.65 2.54
C VAL A 433 11.29 -50.31 1.74
N LYS A 434 11.54 -51.50 1.19
CA LYS A 434 10.51 -52.21 0.42
C LYS A 434 9.37 -52.67 1.31
N ILE A 435 8.16 -52.72 0.75
CA ILE A 435 6.98 -53.31 1.38
C ILE A 435 7.23 -54.78 1.81
N ALA A 436 8.02 -55.54 1.05
CA ALA A 436 8.45 -56.90 1.43
C ALA A 436 9.40 -56.97 2.63
N ASP A 437 10.08 -55.86 2.96
CA ASP A 437 11.16 -55.76 3.95
C ASP A 437 10.74 -54.94 5.20
N ILE A 438 9.43 -54.68 5.38
CA ILE A 438 8.87 -54.08 6.62
C ILE A 438 9.27 -54.95 7.83
N PRO A 439 9.85 -54.36 8.90
CA PRO A 439 10.30 -55.14 10.06
C PRO A 439 9.13 -55.70 10.89
N ASP A 440 9.34 -56.90 11.46
CA ASP A 440 8.40 -57.53 12.41
C ASP A 440 8.29 -56.78 13.75
N GLU A 441 9.27 -55.94 14.09
CA GLU A 441 9.34 -55.15 15.33
C GLU A 441 9.06 -53.66 15.02
N PRO A 442 8.38 -52.92 15.91
CA PRO A 442 8.01 -51.52 15.67
C PRO A 442 9.21 -50.57 15.69
N TYR A 443 9.11 -49.47 14.96
CA TYR A 443 10.03 -48.34 15.08
C TYR A 443 9.76 -47.61 16.41
N ILE A 444 10.81 -47.11 17.07
CA ILE A 444 10.71 -46.46 18.38
C ILE A 444 11.12 -44.99 18.27
N ILE A 445 10.26 -44.08 18.71
CA ILE A 445 10.57 -42.66 18.89
C ILE A 445 10.88 -42.40 20.37
N ASN A 446 11.90 -41.57 20.63
CA ASN A 446 12.23 -41.04 21.96
C ASN A 446 12.60 -39.56 21.84
N SER A 447 11.70 -38.65 22.21
CA SER A 447 11.92 -37.19 22.08
C SER A 447 11.91 -36.44 23.42
N THR A 448 12.10 -37.13 24.54
CA THR A 448 12.29 -36.47 25.84
C THR A 448 13.64 -35.75 25.89
N SER A 449 13.62 -34.42 25.80
CA SER A 449 14.82 -33.58 25.72
C SER A 449 15.67 -33.63 27.00
N ASP A 450 16.80 -34.33 26.95
CA ASP A 450 17.82 -34.30 28.02
C ASP A 450 18.66 -33.02 27.86
N GLY A 451 18.34 -32.00 28.67
CA GLY A 451 18.97 -30.70 28.60
C GLY A 451 20.45 -30.72 29.01
N GLY A 452 21.35 -30.61 28.04
CA GLY A 452 22.76 -30.25 28.25
C GLY A 452 23.77 -31.36 27.96
N GLY A 453 24.22 -31.44 26.71
CA GLY A 453 25.28 -32.37 26.28
C GLY A 453 25.90 -31.97 24.94
N GLY A 454 26.68 -30.89 24.92
CA GLY A 454 27.28 -30.41 23.67
C GLY A 454 28.32 -31.38 23.08
N HIS A 455 28.15 -31.74 21.81
CA HIS A 455 29.18 -32.20 20.87
C HIS A 455 29.05 -31.38 19.57
N GLY A 456 30.13 -31.27 18.80
CA GLY A 456 30.35 -30.19 17.82
C GLY A 456 29.60 -30.28 16.48
N PRO A 457 29.81 -29.30 15.58
CA PRO A 457 29.08 -29.18 14.32
C PRO A 457 29.56 -30.16 13.25
N GLY A 458 28.68 -30.45 12.28
CA GLY A 458 29.03 -31.09 11.02
C GLY A 458 29.00 -32.63 11.05
N GLY A 459 27.84 -33.19 10.69
CA GLY A 459 27.63 -34.65 10.62
C GLY A 459 26.61 -35.07 9.55
N PHE A 460 26.48 -34.32 8.45
CA PHE A 460 25.63 -34.73 7.33
C PHE A 460 26.22 -35.97 6.63
N VAL A 461 25.44 -37.05 6.56
CA VAL A 461 25.79 -38.24 5.78
C VAL A 461 25.04 -38.20 4.46
N GLY A 462 25.65 -37.55 3.45
CA GLY A 462 25.23 -37.68 2.06
C GLY A 462 25.91 -38.87 1.39
N GLY A 463 25.17 -39.62 0.59
CA GLY A 463 25.68 -40.75 -0.19
C GLY A 463 25.32 -40.61 -1.67
N PHE A 464 26.30 -40.83 -2.56
CA PHE A 464 26.07 -40.93 -3.99
C PHE A 464 25.93 -42.40 -4.39
N SER A 465 24.88 -42.73 -5.14
CA SER A 465 24.64 -44.06 -5.70
C SER A 465 24.79 -44.00 -7.22
N ASP A 466 25.68 -44.82 -7.77
CA ASP A 466 25.88 -44.98 -9.21
C ASP A 466 25.89 -46.48 -9.55
N THR A 467 25.47 -46.83 -10.76
CA THR A 467 25.38 -48.21 -11.27
C THR A 467 26.20 -48.40 -12.56
N GLU A 468 27.48 -48.01 -12.55
CA GLU A 468 28.42 -48.32 -13.63
C GLU A 468 29.58 -49.25 -13.21
N GLU A 469 29.92 -50.22 -14.07
CA GLU A 469 31.04 -51.18 -13.86
C GLU A 469 32.41 -50.66 -14.37
N SER A 470 32.60 -49.34 -14.45
CA SER A 470 33.85 -48.72 -14.91
C SER A 470 34.96 -48.79 -13.85
N SER A 471 36.18 -49.14 -14.25
CA SER A 471 37.32 -49.29 -13.34
C SER A 471 38.03 -47.97 -12.96
N ASP A 472 37.68 -46.86 -13.61
CA ASP A 472 38.39 -45.58 -13.53
C ASP A 472 37.53 -44.44 -12.93
N ASN A 473 36.49 -44.75 -12.15
CA ASN A 473 35.63 -43.74 -11.51
C ASN A 473 36.38 -42.99 -10.39
N THR A 474 36.75 -41.73 -10.63
CA THR A 474 37.25 -40.80 -9.61
C THR A 474 36.11 -40.05 -8.94
N TYR A 475 35.70 -40.51 -7.75
CA TYR A 475 34.78 -39.76 -6.89
C TYR A 475 35.55 -38.67 -6.13
N GLN A 476 35.20 -37.41 -6.36
CA GLN A 476 35.75 -36.26 -5.64
C GLN A 476 34.61 -35.43 -5.05
N ALA A 477 34.53 -35.39 -3.71
CA ALA A 477 33.69 -34.43 -3.02
C ALA A 477 34.42 -33.08 -2.96
N GLY A 478 33.71 -32.00 -3.26
CA GLY A 478 34.16 -30.63 -3.05
C GLY A 478 33.37 -29.97 -1.93
N THR A 479 33.92 -28.90 -1.38
CA THR A 479 33.29 -28.04 -0.37
C THR A 479 33.03 -26.65 -0.95
N LEU A 480 31.92 -26.04 -0.57
CA LEU A 480 31.68 -24.61 -0.70
C LEU A 480 31.91 -24.01 0.70
N ASP A 481 32.82 -23.04 0.79
CA ASP A 481 33.27 -22.39 2.02
C ASP A 481 33.75 -21.00 1.60
N ALA A 482 32.89 -20.01 1.83
CA ALA A 482 33.04 -18.63 1.42
C ALA A 482 33.26 -17.78 2.66
N VAL A 483 34.47 -17.24 2.86
CA VAL A 483 34.76 -16.38 4.02
C VAL A 483 34.71 -14.92 3.62
N PHE A 484 33.89 -14.13 4.32
CA PHE A 484 33.82 -12.68 4.18
C PHE A 484 34.43 -12.01 5.41
N SER A 485 35.41 -11.13 5.23
CA SER A 485 36.11 -10.51 6.35
C SER A 485 36.49 -9.05 6.09
N SER A 486 36.46 -8.24 7.15
CA SER A 486 36.96 -6.87 7.15
C SER A 486 37.84 -6.62 8.37
N ALA A 487 38.85 -5.75 8.20
CA ALA A 487 39.79 -5.40 9.26
C ALA A 487 39.36 -4.16 10.08
N ASN A 488 38.48 -3.31 9.53
CA ASN A 488 38.13 -2.02 10.12
C ASN A 488 36.66 -1.66 9.81
N ASN A 489 36.07 -0.82 10.65
CA ASN A 489 34.79 -0.18 10.35
C ASN A 489 35.02 1.09 9.49
N PHE A 490 33.95 1.69 8.95
CA PHE A 490 34.03 2.91 8.15
C PHE A 490 34.74 4.04 8.89
N SER A 491 35.72 4.66 8.23
CA SER A 491 36.49 5.77 8.77
C SER A 491 37.00 6.67 7.65
N PRO A 492 37.14 8.00 7.86
CA PRO A 492 36.68 8.79 9.00
C PRO A 492 35.15 8.93 9.04
N THR A 493 34.60 9.79 9.91
CA THR A 493 33.17 10.17 9.87
C THR A 493 32.82 10.86 8.55
N THR A 494 31.61 10.62 8.04
CA THR A 494 31.14 11.22 6.78
C THR A 494 30.54 12.62 6.97
N THR A 495 30.73 13.51 6.00
CA THR A 495 30.06 14.82 5.87
C THR A 495 29.84 15.10 4.37
N PRO A 496 29.04 16.11 3.98
CA PRO A 496 28.91 16.55 2.58
C PRO A 496 30.22 16.88 1.85
N SER A 497 31.34 17.01 2.58
CA SER A 497 32.68 17.30 2.04
C SER A 497 33.72 16.22 2.33
N GLN A 498 33.32 15.12 2.98
CA GLN A 498 34.22 14.09 3.51
C GLN A 498 33.59 12.71 3.41
N ILE A 499 34.18 11.83 2.62
CA ILE A 499 33.76 10.43 2.51
C ILE A 499 34.25 9.59 3.70
N ALA A 500 33.49 8.56 4.05
CA ALA A 500 33.89 7.49 4.94
C ALA A 500 34.22 6.24 4.11
N THR A 501 35.24 5.47 4.48
CA THR A 501 35.66 4.29 3.68
C THR A 501 35.97 3.08 4.55
N THR A 502 35.74 1.88 4.01
CA THR A 502 36.31 0.62 4.54
C THR A 502 36.60 -0.36 3.41
N THR A 503 37.22 -1.49 3.73
CA THR A 503 37.51 -2.59 2.80
C THR A 503 37.02 -3.92 3.37
N ALA A 504 36.55 -4.81 2.51
CA ALA A 504 36.30 -6.20 2.86
C ALA A 504 36.88 -7.15 1.80
N VAL A 505 37.06 -8.40 2.19
CA VAL A 505 37.68 -9.45 1.38
C VAL A 505 36.78 -10.67 1.42
N ALA A 506 36.36 -11.15 0.25
CA ALA A 506 35.68 -12.44 0.07
C ALA A 506 36.69 -13.46 -0.45
N GLN A 507 36.80 -14.61 0.20
CA GLN A 507 37.74 -15.68 -0.15
C GLN A 507 37.01 -17.02 -0.29
N ASN A 508 37.30 -17.75 -1.36
CA ASN A 508 36.85 -19.13 -1.52
C ASN A 508 37.87 -20.08 -0.85
N ASN A 509 37.58 -20.51 0.37
CA ASN A 509 38.36 -21.53 1.09
C ASN A 509 37.94 -22.96 0.71
N GLY A 510 36.82 -23.08 0.00
CA GLY A 510 36.31 -24.32 -0.56
C GLY A 510 37.15 -24.87 -1.71
N SER A 511 36.63 -25.96 -2.25
CA SER A 511 37.16 -26.67 -3.42
C SER A 511 36.18 -26.72 -4.60
N LEU A 512 35.00 -26.13 -4.44
CA LEU A 512 34.03 -25.84 -5.50
C LEU A 512 34.11 -24.36 -5.88
N ASP A 513 33.94 -24.08 -7.17
CA ASP A 513 33.65 -22.73 -7.63
C ASP A 513 32.23 -22.35 -7.22
N PHE A 514 32.04 -21.10 -6.79
CA PHE A 514 30.72 -20.58 -6.39
C PHE A 514 30.45 -19.22 -7.02
N GLN A 515 29.18 -18.88 -7.15
CA GLN A 515 28.71 -17.53 -7.44
C GLN A 515 28.09 -16.94 -6.17
N SER A 516 28.06 -15.62 -6.04
CA SER A 516 27.64 -14.99 -4.79
C SER A 516 27.04 -13.61 -5.01
N LYS A 517 26.16 -13.20 -4.10
CA LYS A 517 25.61 -11.84 -4.01
C LYS A 517 26.05 -11.17 -2.72
N ILE A 518 26.17 -9.85 -2.76
CA ILE A 518 26.33 -9.01 -1.56
C ILE A 518 25.14 -8.07 -1.48
N SER A 519 24.51 -7.98 -0.31
CA SER A 519 23.45 -7.02 -0.01
C SER A 519 23.66 -6.33 1.34
N ALA A 520 23.12 -5.12 1.49
CA ALA A 520 22.94 -4.49 2.79
C ALA A 520 21.58 -4.90 3.38
N GLU A 521 21.55 -5.27 4.65
CA GLU A 521 20.35 -5.59 5.42
C GLU A 521 20.52 -5.12 6.87
N ASN A 522 19.45 -5.24 7.68
CA ASN A 522 19.41 -4.90 9.11
C ASN A 522 20.06 -3.53 9.45
N PHE A 523 19.27 -2.45 9.46
CA PHE A 523 19.76 -1.08 9.62
C PHE A 523 19.54 -0.49 11.04
N PRO A 524 20.29 -0.88 12.08
CA PRO A 524 20.14 -0.31 13.42
C PRO A 524 20.76 1.09 13.52
N GLY A 525 20.05 2.03 14.13
CA GLY A 525 20.58 3.36 14.44
C GLY A 525 19.64 4.46 13.98
N ASP A 526 20.17 5.39 13.18
CA ASP A 526 19.44 6.55 12.68
C ASP A 526 18.99 6.33 11.23
N ASN A 527 17.69 6.08 11.04
CA ASN A 527 17.11 5.74 9.74
C ASN A 527 17.30 6.85 8.70
N ASP A 528 17.15 8.12 9.11
CA ASP A 528 17.30 9.28 8.22
C ASP A 528 18.73 9.35 7.67
N LEU A 529 19.74 9.09 8.52
CA LEU A 529 21.13 8.97 8.06
C LEU A 529 21.31 7.76 7.13
N CYS A 530 20.73 6.59 7.44
CA CYS A 530 20.85 5.41 6.57
C CYS A 530 20.30 5.67 5.17
N ALA A 531 19.12 6.28 5.05
CA ALA A 531 18.50 6.62 3.78
C ALA A 531 19.27 7.71 3.00
N ALA A 532 19.92 8.65 3.70
CA ALA A 532 20.68 9.74 3.08
C ALA A 532 22.10 9.34 2.59
N LEU A 533 22.58 8.13 2.89
CA LEU A 533 23.92 7.68 2.52
C LEU A 533 23.96 7.06 1.12
N ASN A 534 24.78 7.63 0.24
CA ASN A 534 25.18 6.96 -1.00
C ASN A 534 26.36 6.03 -0.71
N LEU A 535 26.26 4.78 -1.15
CA LEU A 535 27.32 3.78 -1.13
C LEU A 535 27.85 3.55 -2.54
N GLN A 536 29.15 3.73 -2.73
CA GLN A 536 29.90 3.29 -3.90
C GLN A 536 30.73 2.06 -3.53
N VAL A 537 30.70 1.03 -4.37
CA VAL A 537 31.43 -0.23 -4.15
C VAL A 537 32.28 -0.57 -5.37
N ASN A 538 33.58 -0.76 -5.13
CA ASN A 538 34.53 -1.19 -6.15
C ASN A 538 34.99 -2.62 -5.89
N LYS A 539 34.79 -3.54 -6.83
CA LYS A 539 35.33 -4.90 -6.82
C LYS A 539 36.63 -4.94 -7.61
N ASN A 540 37.75 -5.27 -6.96
CA ASN A 540 39.09 -5.29 -7.55
C ASN A 540 39.40 -4.00 -8.37
N SER A 541 39.07 -2.83 -7.79
CA SER A 541 39.21 -1.50 -8.40
C SER A 541 38.31 -1.18 -9.61
N ALA A 542 37.27 -1.98 -9.89
CA ALA A 542 36.21 -1.64 -10.84
C ALA A 542 34.90 -1.33 -10.09
N GLU A 543 34.24 -0.21 -10.41
CA GLU A 543 32.95 0.16 -9.83
C GLU A 543 31.87 -0.85 -10.25
N ILE A 544 31.15 -1.39 -9.26
CA ILE A 544 30.04 -2.35 -9.44
C ILE A 544 28.73 -1.84 -8.86
N TYR A 545 28.75 -0.77 -8.05
CA TYR A 545 27.58 -0.16 -7.45
C TYR A 545 27.88 1.29 -7.04
N ASN A 546 26.89 2.18 -7.19
CA ASN A 546 26.97 3.59 -6.80
C ASN A 546 25.54 4.17 -6.68
N SER A 547 24.89 3.97 -5.53
CA SER A 547 23.52 4.42 -5.23
C SER A 547 23.25 4.40 -3.71
N ALA A 548 22.00 4.57 -3.28
CA ALA A 548 21.59 4.57 -1.87
C ALA A 548 22.00 3.29 -1.12
N LEU A 549 22.52 3.45 0.11
CA LEU A 549 22.97 2.35 0.97
C LEU A 549 21.85 1.32 1.26
N THR A 550 20.61 1.78 1.41
CA THR A 550 19.43 0.94 1.68
C THR A 550 19.10 -0.01 0.53
N ASP A 551 19.51 0.34 -0.68
CA ASP A 551 19.18 -0.36 -1.92
C ASP A 551 20.40 -1.19 -2.41
N PHE A 552 21.40 -1.40 -1.54
CA PHE A 552 22.63 -2.06 -1.93
C PHE A 552 22.42 -3.56 -2.18
N TYR A 553 22.52 -3.93 -3.44
CA TYR A 553 22.44 -5.29 -3.93
C TYR A 553 23.34 -5.46 -5.16
N VAL A 554 24.28 -6.42 -5.12
CA VAL A 554 25.09 -6.80 -6.29
C VAL A 554 25.25 -8.31 -6.36
N ALA A 555 24.77 -8.92 -7.44
CA ALA A 555 25.21 -10.25 -7.86
C ALA A 555 26.64 -10.15 -8.43
N THR A 556 27.55 -10.99 -7.94
CA THR A 556 28.97 -10.98 -8.30
C THR A 556 29.33 -12.14 -9.23
N SER A 557 30.37 -11.95 -10.04
CA SER A 557 30.95 -12.99 -10.89
C SER A 557 31.44 -14.20 -10.08
N THR A 558 31.39 -15.39 -10.67
CA THR A 558 31.96 -16.63 -10.11
C THR A 558 33.34 -16.44 -9.47
N LEU A 559 33.47 -16.87 -8.22
CA LEU A 559 34.72 -16.92 -7.47
C LEU A 559 35.27 -18.34 -7.47
N ILE A 560 36.38 -18.52 -8.18
CA ILE A 560 37.06 -19.80 -8.38
C ILE A 560 37.65 -20.31 -7.04
N ALA A 561 37.74 -21.63 -6.85
CA ALA A 561 38.37 -22.24 -5.68
C ALA A 561 39.75 -21.63 -5.36
N SER A 562 40.00 -21.29 -4.08
CA SER A 562 41.21 -20.59 -3.60
C SER A 562 41.44 -19.17 -4.14
N ALA A 563 40.47 -18.56 -4.86
CA ALA A 563 40.55 -17.17 -5.29
C ALA A 563 40.06 -16.20 -4.20
N THR A 564 40.28 -14.91 -4.44
CA THR A 564 39.95 -13.82 -3.50
C THR A 564 39.52 -12.58 -4.26
N ASP A 565 38.41 -11.99 -3.83
CA ASP A 565 37.91 -10.71 -4.29
C ASP A 565 38.05 -9.64 -3.20
N ASN A 566 38.53 -8.47 -3.60
CA ASN A 566 38.71 -7.32 -2.71
C ASN A 566 37.63 -6.28 -3.03
N PHE A 567 36.99 -5.76 -1.99
CA PHE A 567 35.93 -4.77 -2.09
C PHE A 567 36.33 -3.50 -1.34
N ASP A 568 36.36 -2.38 -2.06
CA ASP A 568 36.47 -1.04 -1.46
C ASP A 568 35.06 -0.45 -1.35
N PHE A 569 34.63 -0.14 -0.12
CA PHE A 569 33.34 0.48 0.18
C PHE A 569 33.55 1.96 0.54
N ILE A 570 32.84 2.84 -0.15
CA ILE A 570 32.95 4.29 -0.02
C ILE A 570 31.56 4.84 0.25
N ALA A 571 31.37 5.47 1.41
CA ALA A 571 30.11 6.09 1.79
C ALA A 571 30.22 7.62 1.78
N SER A 572 29.24 8.28 1.18
CA SER A 572 29.16 9.73 1.05
C SER A 572 27.77 10.26 1.40
N LEU A 573 27.73 11.48 1.95
CA LEU A 573 26.50 12.27 2.06
C LEU A 573 26.36 13.20 0.85
N PRO A 574 25.13 13.55 0.43
CA PRO A 574 24.91 14.52 -0.64
C PRO A 574 25.35 15.93 -0.21
N ALA A 575 25.61 16.80 -1.20
CA ALA A 575 26.21 18.12 -0.96
C ALA A 575 25.32 19.08 -0.15
N ASP A 576 24.02 18.83 -0.17
CA ASP A 576 22.92 19.56 0.46
C ASP A 576 22.36 18.84 1.72
N ALA A 577 23.05 17.81 2.23
CA ALA A 577 22.57 17.01 3.36
C ALA A 577 22.18 17.86 4.59
N ASP A 578 20.96 17.64 5.08
CA ASP A 578 20.34 18.42 6.16
C ASP A 578 21.14 18.39 7.47
N LEU A 579 21.05 19.48 8.23
CA LEU A 579 21.75 19.64 9.51
C LEU A 579 21.27 18.65 10.58
N GLY A 580 20.04 18.13 10.49
CA GLY A 580 19.49 17.08 11.35
C GLY A 580 20.20 15.73 11.21
N LEU A 581 20.95 15.52 10.12
CA LEU A 581 21.76 14.32 9.88
C LEU A 581 23.11 14.32 10.61
N GLN A 582 23.43 15.35 11.39
CA GLN A 582 24.72 15.50 12.09
C GLN A 582 24.83 14.69 13.38
N ASN A 583 26.04 14.20 13.67
CA ASN A 583 26.34 13.34 14.83
C ASN A 583 25.44 12.10 14.96
N LYS A 584 24.87 11.65 13.84
CA LYS A 584 24.04 10.44 13.76
C LYS A 584 24.93 9.23 13.45
N THR A 585 24.38 8.02 13.56
CA THR A 585 25.08 6.80 13.18
C THR A 585 24.11 5.82 12.54
N CYS A 586 24.41 5.42 11.31
CA CYS A 586 23.74 4.34 10.61
C CYS A 586 24.58 3.07 10.80
N GLY A 587 24.03 2.05 11.46
CA GLY A 587 24.53 0.68 11.41
C GLY A 587 23.88 -0.08 10.26
N PHE A 588 24.57 -1.06 9.70
CA PHE A 588 24.03 -1.99 8.71
C PHE A 588 24.86 -3.27 8.66
N ASP A 589 24.25 -4.38 8.26
CA ASP A 589 24.91 -5.64 8.00
C ASP A 589 25.13 -5.83 6.50
N LEU A 590 26.34 -6.24 6.08
CA LEU A 590 26.61 -6.72 4.73
C LEU A 590 26.60 -8.25 4.70
N LYS A 591 25.64 -8.81 3.97
CA LYS A 591 25.47 -10.24 3.78
C LYS A 591 26.07 -10.70 2.46
N LEU A 592 27.07 -11.58 2.52
CA LEU A 592 27.57 -12.35 1.38
C LEU A 592 26.83 -13.70 1.34
N LYS A 593 25.93 -13.89 0.37
CA LYS A 593 25.29 -15.20 0.12
C LYS A 593 25.98 -15.85 -1.07
N SER A 594 26.52 -17.05 -0.88
CA SER A 594 27.30 -17.80 -1.88
C SER A 594 26.64 -19.13 -2.20
N TRP A 595 26.63 -19.56 -3.46
CA TRP A 595 26.03 -20.83 -3.87
C TRP A 595 26.71 -21.44 -5.09
N GLN A 596 26.48 -22.75 -5.27
CA GLN A 596 27.11 -23.58 -6.28
C GLN A 596 26.86 -23.05 -7.70
N THR A 597 27.91 -22.99 -8.53
CA THR A 597 27.75 -22.61 -9.94
C THR A 597 26.93 -23.63 -10.72
N GLY A 598 26.04 -23.15 -11.60
CA GLY A 598 25.27 -24.00 -12.50
C GLY A 598 23.91 -24.46 -11.94
N THR A 599 23.46 -23.88 -10.83
CA THR A 599 22.06 -23.91 -10.38
C THR A 599 21.37 -22.58 -10.69
N ASP A 600 20.05 -22.61 -10.83
CA ASP A 600 19.25 -21.47 -11.30
C ASP A 600 19.00 -20.42 -10.21
N ASP A 601 19.10 -20.78 -8.93
CA ASP A 601 18.85 -19.90 -7.79
C ASP A 601 19.81 -20.15 -6.60
N GLU A 602 19.80 -19.22 -5.64
CA GLU A 602 20.69 -19.14 -4.48
C GLU A 602 20.42 -20.12 -3.33
N ASN A 603 19.27 -20.80 -3.36
CA ASN A 603 18.88 -21.84 -2.43
C ASN A 603 19.12 -23.24 -3.02
N SER A 604 19.29 -23.34 -4.35
CA SER A 604 19.59 -24.57 -5.08
C SER A 604 21.07 -24.96 -5.04
N GLY A 605 21.33 -26.20 -4.63
CA GLY A 605 22.69 -26.77 -4.51
C GLY A 605 23.34 -26.45 -3.16
N PHE A 606 24.67 -26.60 -3.08
CA PHE A 606 25.39 -26.13 -1.89
C PHE A 606 25.34 -24.60 -1.81
N ASN A 607 25.08 -24.05 -0.62
CA ASN A 607 25.14 -22.63 -0.34
C ASN A 607 25.78 -22.35 1.02
N ASP A 608 26.26 -21.12 1.20
CA ASP A 608 26.97 -20.63 2.37
C ASP A 608 26.71 -19.13 2.55
N GLU A 609 26.85 -18.61 3.77
CA GLU A 609 26.38 -17.27 4.14
C GLU A 609 27.25 -16.62 5.23
N GLU A 610 27.78 -15.44 4.94
CA GLU A 610 28.60 -14.65 5.87
C GLU A 610 28.04 -13.24 6.04
N ILE A 611 28.12 -12.71 7.27
CA ILE A 611 27.55 -11.41 7.63
C ILE A 611 28.61 -10.53 8.30
N LEU A 612 28.78 -9.29 7.81
CA LEU A 612 29.68 -8.28 8.38
C LEU A 612 28.91 -7.02 8.80
N SER A 613 28.85 -6.76 10.11
CA SER A 613 28.26 -5.54 10.66
C SER A 613 29.19 -4.33 10.55
N PHE A 614 28.67 -3.24 9.99
CA PHE A 614 29.34 -1.95 9.85
C PHE A 614 28.54 -0.82 10.52
N SER A 615 29.19 0.32 10.72
CA SER A 615 28.52 1.55 11.15
C SER A 615 29.20 2.79 10.58
N ILE A 616 28.42 3.64 9.90
CA ILE A 616 28.84 4.94 9.41
C ILE A 616 28.30 6.02 10.35
N SER A 617 29.21 6.77 10.99
CA SER A 617 28.85 7.95 11.78
C SER A 617 29.04 9.23 10.98
N SER A 618 28.08 10.14 11.06
CA SER A 618 28.17 11.46 10.44
C SER A 618 28.88 12.46 11.37
N GLY A 619 29.62 13.38 10.78
CA GLY A 619 30.34 14.44 11.49
C GLY A 619 29.51 15.69 11.76
N GLU A 620 30.21 16.76 12.11
CA GLU A 620 29.70 18.14 12.20
C GLU A 620 30.04 18.89 10.90
N TRP A 621 29.07 19.58 10.30
CA TRP A 621 29.33 20.52 9.20
C TRP A 621 28.63 21.86 9.44
N SER A 622 29.16 22.93 8.87
CA SER A 622 28.38 24.15 8.74
C SER A 622 27.54 24.04 7.48
N ALA A 623 26.24 24.34 7.55
CA ALA A 623 25.50 24.67 6.34
C ALA A 623 26.19 25.86 5.70
N THR A 624 26.95 25.61 4.63
CA THR A 624 27.18 26.64 3.63
C THR A 624 25.80 26.88 3.04
N PRO A 625 25.22 28.10 3.11
CA PRO A 625 23.94 28.32 2.47
C PRO A 625 24.07 27.89 1.03
N ALA A 626 23.22 26.97 0.58
CA ALA A 626 23.02 26.76 -0.84
C ALA A 626 22.81 28.14 -1.47
N ALA A 627 23.45 28.41 -2.60
CA ALA A 627 23.16 29.64 -3.33
C ALA A 627 21.64 29.67 -3.52
N PRO A 628 20.94 30.76 -3.13
CA PRO A 628 19.49 30.77 -3.13
C PRO A 628 19.01 30.35 -4.51
N PHE A 629 18.10 29.38 -4.57
CA PHE A 629 17.56 28.92 -5.84
C PHE A 629 17.00 30.14 -6.58
N VAL A 630 17.58 30.45 -7.76
CA VAL A 630 17.13 31.53 -8.63
C VAL A 630 16.43 30.84 -9.81
N PRO A 631 15.09 30.88 -9.87
CA PRO A 631 14.37 30.30 -10.98
C PRO A 631 14.81 30.91 -12.31
N GLY A 632 15.12 30.03 -13.27
CA GLY A 632 15.41 30.35 -14.66
C GLY A 632 14.25 29.97 -15.59
N PRO A 633 14.43 30.13 -16.91
CA PRO A 633 13.39 29.84 -17.87
C PRO A 633 12.92 28.39 -17.82
N GLY A 634 11.60 28.19 -17.71
CA GLY A 634 10.97 26.87 -17.59
C GLY A 634 10.80 26.33 -16.15
N ASP A 635 11.42 26.94 -15.13
CA ASP A 635 11.22 26.54 -13.72
C ASP A 635 9.82 26.93 -13.20
N VAL A 636 9.27 28.02 -13.74
CA VAL A 636 7.85 28.40 -13.60
C VAL A 636 7.31 28.59 -15.01
N VAL A 637 6.17 27.98 -15.32
CA VAL A 637 5.48 28.14 -16.61
C VAL A 637 4.13 28.82 -16.42
N ILE A 638 3.69 29.56 -17.42
CA ILE A 638 2.29 30.00 -17.53
C ILE A 638 1.50 28.76 -17.94
N ASN A 639 0.57 28.29 -17.10
CA ASN A 639 -0.08 26.99 -17.25
C ASN A 639 -1.47 27.08 -17.91
N GLU A 640 -2.26 28.09 -17.57
CA GLU A 640 -3.61 28.26 -18.11
C GLU A 640 -4.00 29.74 -18.12
N ILE A 641 -4.76 30.18 -19.15
CA ILE A 641 -5.22 31.57 -19.31
C ILE A 641 -6.70 31.59 -19.71
N MET A 642 -7.50 32.35 -18.96
CA MET A 642 -8.91 32.61 -19.21
C MET A 642 -9.12 34.12 -19.38
N TRP A 643 -8.99 34.62 -20.61
CA TRP A 643 -8.88 36.06 -20.90
C TRP A 643 -10.21 36.79 -21.14
N MET A 644 -11.32 36.05 -21.20
CA MET A 644 -12.63 36.51 -21.66
C MET A 644 -13.70 36.56 -20.55
N GLY A 645 -13.27 36.30 -19.32
CA GLY A 645 -14.13 36.05 -18.18
C GLY A 645 -14.99 34.79 -18.34
N SER A 646 -15.91 34.62 -17.40
CA SER A 646 -16.80 33.47 -17.30
C SER A 646 -18.24 33.83 -17.69
N VAL A 647 -19.13 32.84 -17.75
CA VAL A 647 -20.56 33.03 -18.01
C VAL A 647 -21.38 32.06 -17.17
N TYR A 648 -22.46 32.54 -16.57
CA TYR A 648 -23.43 31.66 -15.88
C TYR A 648 -24.20 30.82 -16.91
N ASP A 649 -24.67 29.64 -16.50
CA ASP A 649 -25.56 28.75 -17.25
C ASP A 649 -26.88 29.43 -17.64
N THR A 650 -27.26 30.48 -16.92
CA THR A 650 -28.37 31.39 -17.28
C THR A 650 -28.05 32.33 -18.46
N ASN A 651 -26.90 32.14 -19.13
CA ASN A 651 -26.36 32.96 -20.22
C ASN A 651 -26.00 34.41 -19.82
N VAL A 652 -25.74 34.64 -18.53
CA VAL A 652 -25.32 35.95 -18.00
C VAL A 652 -23.79 36.02 -17.98
N LEU A 653 -23.23 36.90 -18.81
CA LEU A 653 -21.77 37.10 -18.92
C LEU A 653 -21.21 37.75 -17.65
N LYS A 654 -20.02 37.30 -17.25
CA LYS A 654 -19.21 37.85 -16.16
C LYS A 654 -17.81 38.15 -16.69
N GLU A 655 -17.79 39.07 -17.65
CA GLU A 655 -16.67 39.40 -18.56
C GLU A 655 -15.35 39.73 -17.85
N ASN A 656 -15.40 40.22 -16.61
CA ASN A 656 -14.21 40.54 -15.81
C ASN A 656 -13.62 39.35 -15.03
N ASP A 657 -14.22 38.16 -15.09
CA ASP A 657 -13.78 36.98 -14.30
C ASP A 657 -12.54 36.29 -14.89
N GLU A 658 -11.59 37.11 -15.30
CA GLU A 658 -10.36 36.72 -15.95
C GLU A 658 -9.36 36.15 -14.94
N TRP A 659 -8.55 35.21 -15.41
CA TRP A 659 -7.48 34.63 -14.61
C TRP A 659 -6.31 34.12 -15.45
N ILE A 660 -5.15 34.04 -14.80
CA ILE A 660 -3.91 33.43 -15.28
C ILE A 660 -3.40 32.51 -14.18
N GLU A 661 -2.97 31.33 -14.55
CA GLU A 661 -2.31 30.40 -13.64
C GLU A 661 -0.84 30.18 -14.01
N LEU A 662 -0.01 30.05 -12.98
CA LEU A 662 1.38 29.62 -13.09
C LEU A 662 1.55 28.24 -12.46
N ARG A 663 2.46 27.42 -12.97
CA ARG A 663 2.82 26.11 -12.41
C ARG A 663 4.31 26.05 -12.09
N ASN A 664 4.65 25.49 -10.93
CA ASN A 664 6.02 25.20 -10.55
C ASN A 664 6.48 23.89 -11.18
N MET A 665 7.61 23.91 -11.89
CA MET A 665 8.20 22.72 -12.51
C MET A 665 9.33 22.13 -11.65
N THR A 666 9.49 22.60 -10.41
CA THR A 666 10.63 22.29 -9.53
C THR A 666 10.18 21.78 -8.17
N SER A 667 11.08 21.05 -7.50
CA SER A 667 10.92 20.59 -6.12
C SER A 667 11.19 21.66 -5.06
N ASN A 668 11.29 22.95 -5.44
CA ASN A 668 11.56 24.05 -4.52
C ASN A 668 10.36 25.00 -4.45
N ASP A 669 10.06 25.54 -3.27
CA ASP A 669 9.15 26.66 -3.11
C ASP A 669 9.76 27.93 -3.74
N ILE A 670 8.96 28.66 -4.52
CA ILE A 670 9.38 29.86 -5.27
C ILE A 670 8.65 31.09 -4.72
N ASP A 671 9.41 32.07 -4.22
CA ASP A 671 8.88 33.38 -3.83
C ASP A 671 8.63 34.25 -5.07
N LEU A 672 7.35 34.47 -5.38
CA LEU A 672 6.88 35.31 -6.49
C LEU A 672 6.88 36.81 -6.13
N THR A 673 7.34 37.22 -4.96
CA THR A 673 7.30 38.61 -4.51
C THR A 673 8.10 39.55 -5.42
N ASN A 674 7.39 40.51 -6.02
CA ASN A 674 7.85 41.45 -7.07
C ASN A 674 8.16 40.81 -8.44
N TRP A 675 7.73 39.58 -8.69
CA TRP A 675 7.65 39.07 -10.07
C TRP A 675 6.57 39.84 -10.85
N GLN A 676 6.65 39.79 -12.17
CA GLN A 676 5.80 40.57 -13.05
C GLN A 676 5.18 39.71 -14.15
N LEU A 677 3.88 39.88 -14.39
CA LEU A 677 3.22 39.43 -15.63
C LEU A 677 2.95 40.66 -16.49
N GLU A 678 3.72 40.85 -17.56
CA GLU A 678 3.51 41.92 -18.54
C GLU A 678 2.38 41.57 -19.51
N HIS A 679 1.66 42.59 -19.98
CA HIS A 679 0.48 42.45 -20.84
C HIS A 679 -0.68 41.67 -20.19
N SER A 680 -0.84 41.84 -18.88
CA SER A 680 -1.91 41.22 -18.06
C SER A 680 -2.71 42.23 -17.24
N ALA A 681 -2.52 43.53 -17.47
CA ALA A 681 -3.31 44.60 -16.86
C ALA A 681 -3.74 45.64 -17.91
N GLU A 682 -4.65 46.55 -17.52
CA GLU A 682 -5.21 47.57 -18.41
C GLU A 682 -4.14 48.28 -19.27
N SER A 683 -4.44 48.50 -20.56
CA SER A 683 -3.51 49.12 -21.52
C SER A 683 -2.17 48.40 -21.67
N GLN A 684 -2.18 47.06 -21.65
CA GLN A 684 -0.98 46.21 -21.72
C GLN A 684 -0.01 46.43 -20.54
N GLY A 685 -0.55 46.78 -19.36
CA GLY A 685 0.23 46.96 -18.14
C GLY A 685 0.75 45.66 -17.55
N SER A 686 1.55 45.79 -16.47
CA SER A 686 2.09 44.65 -15.74
C SER A 686 1.39 44.44 -14.40
N LEU A 687 1.06 43.19 -14.08
CA LEU A 687 0.68 42.77 -12.72
C LEU A 687 1.93 42.53 -11.89
N ILE A 688 1.92 42.95 -10.62
CA ILE A 688 2.95 42.58 -9.64
C ILE A 688 2.44 41.37 -8.85
N LEU A 689 3.27 40.33 -8.73
CA LEU A 689 2.94 39.13 -7.99
C LEU A 689 3.49 39.19 -6.55
N SER A 690 2.84 38.45 -5.66
CA SER A 690 3.21 38.31 -4.26
C SER A 690 2.72 36.99 -3.66
N GLY A 691 3.55 36.35 -2.85
CA GLY A 691 3.26 35.06 -2.24
C GLY A 691 4.23 33.97 -2.70
N THR A 692 4.06 32.77 -2.15
CA THR A 692 4.86 31.60 -2.48
C THR A 692 4.09 30.68 -3.41
N LEU A 693 4.74 30.28 -4.50
CA LEU A 693 4.32 29.18 -5.35
C LEU A 693 5.05 27.92 -4.85
N GLN A 694 4.30 26.96 -4.30
CA GLN A 694 4.88 25.78 -3.66
C GLN A 694 5.50 24.81 -4.67
N ALA A 695 6.42 23.96 -4.22
CA ALA A 695 7.06 22.91 -5.04
C ALA A 695 6.04 22.04 -5.79
N ASN A 696 6.16 21.94 -7.12
CA ASN A 696 5.24 21.22 -8.04
C ASN A 696 3.76 21.67 -8.06
N GLU A 697 3.40 22.75 -7.38
CA GLU A 697 2.02 23.25 -7.26
C GLU A 697 1.66 24.35 -8.27
N TYR A 698 0.41 24.83 -8.19
CA TYR A 698 -0.15 25.90 -9.03
C TYR A 698 -0.31 27.22 -8.26
N PHE A 699 -0.33 28.35 -9.00
CA PHE A 699 -0.55 29.70 -8.46
C PHE A 699 -1.54 30.46 -9.34
N ILE A 700 -2.77 30.63 -8.85
CA ILE A 700 -3.89 31.24 -9.56
C ILE A 700 -3.99 32.73 -9.25
N ILE A 701 -4.00 33.55 -10.31
CA ILE A 701 -4.13 35.02 -10.26
C ILE A 701 -5.44 35.40 -10.94
N THR A 702 -6.37 36.02 -10.20
CA THR A 702 -7.76 36.24 -10.63
C THR A 702 -8.20 37.70 -10.43
N ASN A 703 -9.28 38.12 -11.10
CA ASN A 703 -9.92 39.40 -10.79
C ASN A 703 -10.65 39.38 -9.44
N TYR A 704 -11.34 38.26 -9.18
CA TYR A 704 -12.22 38.05 -8.03
C TYR A 704 -11.69 36.97 -7.09
N ASN A 705 -11.92 37.15 -5.79
CA ASN A 705 -11.81 36.01 -4.86
C ASN A 705 -12.96 35.02 -5.09
N LYS A 706 -12.79 33.77 -4.63
CA LYS A 706 -13.76 32.66 -4.74
C LYS A 706 -15.22 33.10 -4.59
N ASN A 707 -15.55 33.80 -3.49
CA ASN A 707 -16.89 34.30 -3.17
C ASN A 707 -17.54 35.24 -4.23
N ASN A 708 -16.78 35.71 -5.22
CA ASN A 708 -17.24 36.58 -6.30
C ASN A 708 -16.74 36.12 -7.69
N SER A 709 -16.07 34.97 -7.79
CA SER A 709 -15.72 34.32 -9.06
C SER A 709 -16.76 33.25 -9.39
N LEU A 710 -16.75 32.68 -10.60
CA LEU A 710 -17.46 31.42 -10.90
C LEU A 710 -16.53 30.21 -10.84
N ILE A 711 -15.23 30.40 -10.55
CA ILE A 711 -14.35 29.28 -10.23
C ILE A 711 -14.54 28.89 -8.76
N ASN A 712 -14.78 27.60 -8.51
CA ASN A 712 -15.06 27.02 -7.19
C ASN A 712 -13.78 26.55 -6.47
N VAL A 713 -12.63 27.15 -6.78
CA VAL A 713 -11.33 26.85 -6.15
C VAL A 713 -10.82 28.03 -5.32
N ASP A 714 -9.92 27.73 -4.40
CA ASP A 714 -9.27 28.76 -3.58
C ASP A 714 -8.16 29.44 -4.41
N VAL A 715 -8.08 30.77 -4.37
CA VAL A 715 -7.20 31.56 -5.25
C VAL A 715 -6.04 32.17 -4.49
N ASN A 716 -4.83 32.11 -5.06
CA ASN A 716 -3.61 32.61 -4.40
C ASN A 716 -3.53 34.14 -4.42
N GLN A 717 -3.89 34.79 -5.54
CA GLN A 717 -3.86 36.25 -5.68
C GLN A 717 -5.08 36.81 -6.44
N ALA A 718 -6.07 37.33 -5.70
CA ALA A 718 -7.16 38.12 -6.28
C ALA A 718 -6.79 39.60 -6.40
N THR A 719 -6.88 40.18 -7.61
CA THR A 719 -6.58 41.59 -7.89
C THR A 719 -7.46 42.18 -8.99
N THR A 720 -8.15 43.28 -8.71
CA THR A 720 -9.04 43.97 -9.68
C THR A 720 -8.27 44.77 -10.75
N THR A 721 -7.01 44.43 -11.00
CA THR A 721 -6.13 45.06 -11.99
C THR A 721 -5.79 44.12 -13.14
N ILE A 722 -6.11 42.83 -13.04
CA ILE A 722 -6.01 41.93 -14.18
C ILE A 722 -6.98 42.41 -15.26
N SER A 723 -6.48 42.50 -16.48
CA SER A 723 -7.26 42.85 -17.66
C SER A 723 -6.51 42.35 -18.90
N LEU A 724 -7.14 41.46 -19.64
CA LEU A 724 -6.66 40.85 -20.87
C LEU A 724 -7.55 41.28 -22.04
N ASN A 725 -6.96 41.41 -23.22
CA ASN A 725 -7.71 41.81 -24.41
C ASN A 725 -8.27 40.58 -25.12
N ASN A 726 -9.55 40.64 -25.50
CA ASN A 726 -10.21 39.61 -26.30
C ASN A 726 -9.51 39.31 -27.64
N TYR A 727 -8.75 40.27 -28.17
CA TYR A 727 -7.91 40.10 -29.36
C TYR A 727 -6.42 40.09 -28.97
N TYR A 728 -5.71 39.07 -29.43
CA TYR A 728 -4.35 38.75 -29.00
C TYR A 728 -3.28 39.64 -29.63
N ASP A 729 -3.51 40.13 -30.85
CA ASP A 729 -2.67 41.16 -31.49
C ASP A 729 -2.65 42.47 -30.68
N THR A 730 -3.79 42.78 -30.06
CA THR A 730 -4.02 43.95 -29.22
C THR A 730 -3.55 43.71 -27.79
N ASN A 731 -3.62 42.46 -27.30
CA ASN A 731 -3.05 42.11 -26.01
C ASN A 731 -1.52 42.15 -26.02
N GLY A 732 -0.90 41.55 -27.02
CA GLY A 732 0.49 41.12 -26.94
C GLY A 732 0.65 39.77 -26.24
N ALA A 733 1.81 39.15 -26.40
CA ALA A 733 2.18 37.95 -25.64
C ALA A 733 2.26 38.28 -24.14
N VAL A 734 1.70 37.43 -23.29
CA VAL A 734 1.89 37.53 -21.83
C VAL A 734 3.33 37.11 -21.52
N ILE A 735 4.00 37.85 -20.64
CA ILE A 735 5.42 37.64 -20.31
C ILE A 735 5.59 37.56 -18.79
N LEU A 736 6.00 36.39 -18.29
CA LEU A 736 6.39 36.20 -16.89
C LEU A 736 7.86 36.60 -16.71
N LYS A 737 8.11 37.51 -15.77
CA LYS A 737 9.45 37.94 -15.36
C LYS A 737 9.67 37.76 -13.88
N ASN A 738 10.88 37.34 -13.52
CA ASN A 738 11.29 37.26 -12.11
C ASN A 738 11.49 38.66 -11.49
N ASN A 739 11.76 38.70 -10.19
CA ASN A 739 12.00 39.94 -9.45
C ASN A 739 13.28 40.72 -9.87
N THR A 740 14.18 40.13 -10.67
CA THR A 740 15.33 40.81 -11.30
C THR A 740 15.03 41.34 -12.71
N GLY A 741 13.92 40.92 -13.32
CA GLY A 741 13.47 41.34 -14.65
C GLY A 741 13.87 40.39 -15.78
N ASP A 742 14.42 39.22 -15.47
CA ASP A 742 14.68 38.17 -16.46
C ASP A 742 13.36 37.50 -16.87
N ILE A 743 13.21 37.15 -18.14
CA ILE A 743 12.04 36.43 -18.66
C ILE A 743 12.16 34.97 -18.25
N ILE A 744 11.11 34.46 -17.61
CA ILE A 744 11.01 33.08 -17.13
C ILE A 744 10.14 32.25 -18.08
N ASP A 745 9.01 32.82 -18.52
CA ASP A 745 8.15 32.21 -19.53
C ASP A 745 7.38 33.27 -20.32
N SER A 746 6.87 32.93 -21.50
CA SER A 746 6.04 33.82 -22.31
C SER A 746 5.20 33.07 -23.33
N THR A 747 3.96 33.52 -23.55
CA THR A 747 3.10 32.98 -24.61
C THR A 747 3.65 33.34 -26.02
N PRO A 748 3.20 32.66 -27.10
CA PRO A 748 3.70 32.88 -28.46
C PRO A 748 3.52 34.32 -28.94
N THR A 749 4.46 34.86 -29.73
CA THR A 749 4.27 36.21 -30.30
C THR A 749 3.02 36.25 -31.19
N PRO A 750 2.10 37.23 -31.03
CA PRO A 750 0.87 37.28 -31.83
C PRO A 750 1.14 37.34 -33.34
N THR A 751 0.59 36.37 -34.07
CA THR A 751 0.58 36.34 -35.55
C THR A 751 -0.79 36.66 -36.16
N SER A 752 -1.81 36.80 -35.31
CA SER A 752 -3.22 37.04 -35.65
C SER A 752 -3.95 37.65 -34.46
N ASP A 753 -5.13 38.23 -34.72
CA ASP A 753 -6.06 38.77 -33.73
C ASP A 753 -6.59 37.71 -32.75
N ASN A 754 -6.52 36.42 -33.11
CA ASN A 754 -6.92 35.30 -32.24
C ASN A 754 -5.80 34.90 -31.26
N TRP A 755 -6.18 34.50 -30.06
CA TRP A 755 -5.29 33.81 -29.11
C TRP A 755 -4.79 32.47 -29.70
N PRO A 756 -3.59 31.99 -29.31
CA PRO A 756 -3.00 30.77 -29.88
C PRO A 756 -3.85 29.51 -29.68
N ALA A 757 -4.61 29.46 -28.59
CA ALA A 757 -5.61 28.46 -28.30
C ALA A 757 -6.74 29.06 -27.41
N GLY A 758 -7.70 28.23 -26.99
CA GLY A 758 -8.91 28.64 -26.28
C GLY A 758 -10.04 29.10 -27.21
N ILE A 759 -11.25 29.25 -26.68
CA ILE A 759 -12.46 29.65 -27.43
C ILE A 759 -13.25 30.71 -26.65
N ASN A 760 -13.56 31.83 -27.33
CA ASN A 760 -14.44 32.88 -26.83
C ASN A 760 -15.62 33.09 -27.80
N GLU A 761 -16.67 32.29 -27.64
CA GLU A 761 -17.94 32.41 -28.34
C GLU A 761 -19.03 32.97 -27.42
N ASN A 762 -19.93 33.78 -27.98
CA ASN A 762 -21.13 34.29 -27.30
C ASN A 762 -22.39 33.62 -27.89
N SER A 763 -23.57 34.22 -27.67
CA SER A 763 -24.85 33.75 -28.19
C SER A 763 -24.83 33.37 -29.68
N PRO A 764 -25.45 32.24 -30.08
CA PRO A 764 -26.27 31.34 -29.26
C PRO A 764 -25.49 30.21 -28.55
N ASN A 765 -24.21 29.99 -28.88
CA ASN A 765 -23.49 28.79 -28.47
C ASN A 765 -22.81 28.90 -27.10
N TYR A 766 -22.39 30.11 -26.70
CA TYR A 766 -21.68 30.43 -25.46
C TYR A 766 -20.56 29.44 -25.08
N LYS A 767 -19.33 29.72 -25.50
CA LYS A 767 -18.14 28.96 -25.10
C LYS A 767 -17.07 29.89 -24.56
N LYS A 768 -16.62 29.63 -23.34
CA LYS A 768 -15.54 30.34 -22.65
C LYS A 768 -14.53 29.29 -22.23
N TRP A 769 -13.69 28.86 -23.16
CA TRP A 769 -12.77 27.75 -22.97
C TRP A 769 -11.35 28.31 -22.93
N SER A 770 -10.64 28.04 -21.83
CA SER A 770 -9.30 28.54 -21.58
C SER A 770 -8.26 28.05 -22.59
N MET A 771 -7.12 28.75 -22.59
CA MET A 771 -5.89 28.35 -23.25
C MET A 771 -5.01 27.62 -22.24
N GLU A 772 -4.85 26.31 -22.42
CA GLU A 772 -4.15 25.38 -21.55
C GLU A 772 -2.76 25.03 -22.10
N ARG A 773 -1.83 24.77 -21.19
CA ARG A 773 -0.49 24.25 -21.46
C ARG A 773 -0.52 22.72 -21.61
N THR A 774 0.28 22.16 -22.52
CA THR A 774 0.42 20.70 -22.65
C THR A 774 0.97 20.04 -21.39
N LEU A 775 0.54 18.80 -21.08
CA LEU A 775 0.96 18.00 -19.92
C LEU A 775 2.49 17.94 -19.75
N THR A 776 3.23 17.88 -20.87
CA THR A 776 4.65 18.25 -20.92
C THR A 776 4.78 19.68 -21.48
N PRO A 777 5.05 20.71 -20.66
CA PRO A 777 4.89 22.10 -21.10
C PRO A 777 5.79 22.54 -22.26
N GLY A 778 7.09 22.25 -22.22
CA GLY A 778 8.04 22.73 -23.24
C GLY A 778 8.22 24.26 -23.25
N ASP A 779 8.61 24.84 -24.39
CA ASP A 779 8.89 26.28 -24.59
C ASP A 779 7.61 27.12 -24.71
N GLY A 780 7.45 28.15 -23.89
CA GLY A 780 6.27 29.04 -23.85
C GLY A 780 5.86 29.58 -25.22
N THR A 781 6.87 29.91 -26.03
CA THR A 781 6.74 30.71 -27.24
C THR A 781 6.26 29.91 -28.46
N LEU A 782 6.13 28.58 -28.33
CA LEU A 782 5.68 27.70 -29.40
C LEU A 782 4.18 27.44 -29.31
N ASN A 783 3.45 27.68 -30.41
CA ASN A 783 2.01 27.35 -30.50
C ASN A 783 1.71 25.85 -30.23
N THR A 784 2.67 24.95 -30.43
CA THR A 784 2.52 23.51 -30.19
C THR A 784 2.51 23.12 -28.71
N SER A 785 2.89 24.04 -27.81
CA SER A 785 2.86 23.83 -26.37
C SER A 785 1.58 24.35 -25.70
N TRP A 786 0.58 24.70 -26.51
CA TRP A 786 -0.72 25.19 -26.06
C TRP A 786 -1.85 24.45 -26.77
N HIS A 787 -2.93 24.20 -26.06
CA HIS A 787 -4.20 23.73 -26.60
C HIS A 787 -5.36 24.47 -25.94
N THR A 788 -6.55 24.26 -26.49
CA THR A 788 -7.80 24.69 -25.87
C THR A 788 -8.14 23.71 -24.75
N CYS A 789 -8.81 24.16 -23.68
CA CYS A 789 -9.59 23.27 -22.80
C CYS A 789 -10.67 22.58 -23.66
N ASP A 790 -10.34 21.41 -24.21
CA ASP A 790 -11.14 20.74 -25.24
C ASP A 790 -11.70 19.43 -24.71
N ARG A 791 -13.02 19.30 -24.86
CA ARG A 791 -13.83 18.20 -24.33
C ARG A 791 -14.42 17.40 -25.47
N THR A 792 -14.83 16.17 -25.19
CA THR A 792 -15.12 15.16 -26.22
C THR A 792 -16.10 15.71 -27.28
N ASP A 793 -15.66 15.70 -28.55
CA ASP A 793 -16.39 16.24 -29.72
C ASP A 793 -16.69 17.76 -29.70
N GLY A 794 -16.00 18.55 -28.88
CA GLY A 794 -16.12 20.02 -28.86
C GLY A 794 -17.43 20.52 -28.25
N VAL A 795 -18.08 19.70 -27.41
CA VAL A 795 -19.29 20.03 -26.64
C VAL A 795 -19.15 19.43 -25.23
N MET A 796 -19.60 20.14 -24.20
CA MET A 796 -19.69 19.56 -22.85
C MET A 796 -20.74 18.44 -22.83
N ASN A 797 -20.31 17.19 -22.62
CA ASN A 797 -21.23 16.09 -22.28
C ASN A 797 -21.41 15.98 -20.76
N ALA A 798 -22.31 15.09 -20.30
CA ALA A 798 -22.60 14.92 -18.87
C ALA A 798 -21.36 14.62 -18.00
N THR A 799 -20.40 13.84 -18.51
CA THR A 799 -19.14 13.52 -17.80
C THR A 799 -18.21 14.74 -17.72
N ASP A 800 -18.15 15.54 -18.78
CA ASP A 800 -17.40 16.79 -18.78
C ASP A 800 -18.01 17.83 -17.82
N LEU A 801 -19.33 17.95 -17.79
CA LEU A 801 -20.04 18.81 -16.82
C LEU A 801 -19.79 18.37 -15.38
N ALA A 802 -19.88 17.06 -15.10
CA ALA A 802 -19.55 16.50 -13.78
C ALA A 802 -18.09 16.78 -13.38
N THR A 803 -17.16 16.75 -14.35
CA THR A 803 -15.76 17.14 -14.13
C THR A 803 -15.65 18.64 -13.79
N MET A 804 -16.34 19.51 -14.55
CA MET A 804 -16.33 20.96 -14.36
C MET A 804 -16.88 21.41 -13.01
N LEU A 805 -17.78 20.66 -12.37
CA LEU A 805 -18.26 20.96 -11.00
C LEU A 805 -17.15 20.97 -9.94
N SER A 806 -15.98 20.37 -10.22
CA SER A 806 -14.79 20.45 -9.35
C SER A 806 -14.07 21.80 -9.43
N TYR A 807 -14.29 22.57 -10.50
CA TYR A 807 -13.55 23.80 -10.80
C TYR A 807 -14.43 25.04 -10.95
N TRP A 808 -15.72 24.84 -11.25
CA TRP A 808 -16.71 25.89 -11.50
C TRP A 808 -17.88 25.77 -10.51
N ASP A 809 -18.52 26.89 -10.20
CA ASP A 809 -19.77 26.92 -9.45
C ASP A 809 -20.86 26.13 -10.20
N SER A 810 -21.83 25.56 -9.46
CA SER A 810 -22.85 24.65 -10.00
C SER A 810 -23.92 25.32 -10.88
N ASP A 811 -23.79 26.61 -11.17
CA ASP A 811 -24.55 27.37 -12.16
C ASP A 811 -23.65 28.03 -13.24
N ALA A 812 -22.46 27.46 -13.49
CA ALA A 812 -21.45 27.98 -14.42
C ALA A 812 -20.67 26.90 -15.21
N GLN A 813 -21.05 25.63 -15.16
CA GLN A 813 -20.33 24.52 -15.80
C GLN A 813 -20.67 24.31 -17.29
N ASN A 814 -21.82 24.80 -17.78
CA ASN A 814 -22.29 24.43 -19.14
C ASN A 814 -21.51 25.11 -20.27
N TYR A 815 -20.88 26.24 -19.99
CA TYR A 815 -20.28 27.11 -21.00
C TYR A 815 -18.80 27.46 -20.75
N ASN A 816 -18.31 27.26 -19.52
CA ASN A 816 -16.92 27.52 -19.16
C ASN A 816 -16.12 26.22 -19.17
N CYS A 817 -14.92 26.23 -19.76
CA CYS A 817 -13.95 25.13 -19.68
C CYS A 817 -12.64 25.70 -19.15
N GLY A 818 -12.11 25.07 -18.10
CA GLY A 818 -10.79 25.30 -17.56
C GLY A 818 -10.58 24.51 -16.28
N THR A 819 -9.33 24.34 -15.86
CA THR A 819 -8.91 23.46 -14.76
C THR A 819 -8.12 24.16 -13.63
N PRO A 820 -8.58 25.33 -13.15
CA PRO A 820 -7.83 26.14 -12.18
C PRO A 820 -7.44 25.35 -10.92
N GLY A 821 -6.16 25.43 -10.56
CA GLY A 821 -5.52 24.79 -9.40
C GLY A 821 -5.15 23.33 -9.61
N HIS A 822 -5.31 22.76 -10.81
CA HIS A 822 -5.21 21.33 -11.06
C HIS A 822 -4.49 21.02 -12.37
N ALA A 823 -4.24 19.73 -12.64
CA ALA A 823 -3.67 19.31 -13.92
C ALA A 823 -4.67 19.53 -15.07
N ASN A 824 -4.16 19.99 -16.22
CA ASN A 824 -4.98 20.29 -17.40
C ASN A 824 -5.66 19.01 -17.92
N LEU A 825 -6.99 19.06 -18.07
CA LEU A 825 -7.82 17.91 -18.46
C LEU A 825 -8.48 18.19 -19.82
N SER A 826 -7.72 17.98 -20.88
CA SER A 826 -8.15 18.11 -22.27
C SER A 826 -8.07 16.79 -23.02
N ALA A 827 -9.15 16.39 -23.68
CA ALA A 827 -9.27 15.11 -24.41
C ALA A 827 -8.41 15.04 -25.70
N ASN A 828 -7.69 16.12 -26.03
CA ASN A 828 -6.89 16.28 -27.24
C ASN A 828 -5.47 16.83 -26.95
N ASP A 829 -4.93 16.67 -25.73
CA ASP A 829 -3.53 17.05 -25.43
C ASP A 829 -2.56 16.28 -26.37
N PRO A 830 -1.76 16.96 -27.21
CA PRO A 830 -0.79 16.34 -28.11
C PRO A 830 0.31 15.49 -27.45
N THR A 831 0.44 15.57 -26.12
CA THR A 831 1.43 14.87 -25.31
C THR A 831 0.83 13.78 -24.41
N ALA A 832 -0.49 13.62 -24.37
CA ALA A 832 -1.17 12.55 -23.64
C ALA A 832 -1.20 11.22 -24.44
N LEU A 833 -1.33 10.09 -23.73
CA LEU A 833 -1.25 8.74 -24.30
C LEU A 833 -2.46 8.36 -25.16
N ASP A 834 -3.57 9.08 -25.04
CA ASP A 834 -4.84 8.92 -25.75
C ASP A 834 -5.00 9.84 -26.97
N TYR A 835 -3.99 10.67 -27.27
CA TYR A 835 -4.03 11.64 -28.36
C TYR A 835 -4.44 11.04 -29.73
N ASN A 836 -5.55 11.55 -30.29
CA ASN A 836 -6.04 11.15 -31.61
C ASN A 836 -6.08 12.32 -32.62
N PRO A 837 -5.08 12.46 -33.51
CA PRO A 837 -5.00 13.58 -34.45
C PRO A 837 -6.11 13.61 -35.52
N THR A 838 -6.98 12.60 -35.60
CA THR A 838 -8.03 12.54 -36.63
C THR A 838 -9.27 13.39 -36.31
N ILE A 839 -9.51 13.71 -35.03
CA ILE A 839 -10.69 14.48 -34.56
C ILE A 839 -10.68 15.91 -35.13
N LEU A 840 -9.50 16.53 -35.27
CA LEU A 840 -9.33 17.90 -35.78
C LEU A 840 -9.73 18.09 -37.26
N ASN A 841 -9.73 17.05 -38.09
CA ASN A 841 -9.91 17.22 -39.55
C ASN A 841 -11.35 17.56 -39.97
N ASN A 842 -12.36 17.26 -39.13
CA ASN A 842 -13.77 17.51 -39.46
C ASN A 842 -14.21 18.98 -39.30
N ASN A 843 -13.48 19.80 -38.53
CA ASN A 843 -13.84 21.19 -38.26
C ASN A 843 -13.34 22.19 -39.31
N SER A 844 -12.77 21.72 -40.43
CA SER A 844 -12.24 22.57 -41.50
C SER A 844 -13.26 22.96 -42.59
N ILE A 845 -14.52 22.50 -42.52
CA ILE A 845 -15.52 22.62 -43.60
C ILE A 845 -16.76 23.45 -43.21
N LEU A 846 -16.58 24.61 -42.55
CA LEU A 846 -17.66 25.59 -42.34
C LEU A 846 -17.39 27.00 -42.94
N ASN A 847 -16.28 27.18 -43.65
CA ASN A 847 -16.01 28.39 -44.42
C ASN A 847 -16.28 28.20 -45.92
N GLU A 848 -17.56 28.14 -46.31
CA GLU A 848 -18.09 28.70 -47.57
C GLU A 848 -19.60 28.42 -47.73
N LEU A 849 -20.45 29.41 -47.44
CA LEU A 849 -21.78 29.54 -48.07
C LEU A 849 -22.00 31.00 -48.51
N PRO A 850 -22.53 31.23 -49.73
CA PRO A 850 -22.56 32.56 -50.35
C PRO A 850 -23.73 33.43 -49.89
N GLU A 851 -23.55 34.75 -49.99
CA GLU A 851 -24.52 35.77 -49.60
C GLU A 851 -25.84 35.77 -50.41
N ILE A 852 -26.94 35.93 -49.67
CA ILE A 852 -28.16 36.73 -50.00
C ILE A 852 -29.01 36.31 -51.21
N ILE A 853 -30.27 35.91 -50.96
CA ILE A 853 -31.49 36.61 -51.46
C ILE A 853 -32.61 36.54 -50.40
N GLN A 854 -33.26 37.67 -50.11
CA GLN A 854 -34.46 37.78 -49.26
C GLN A 854 -35.73 37.31 -49.98
N ASN A 855 -36.71 36.73 -49.26
CA ASN A 855 -38.12 37.18 -49.31
C ASN A 855 -39.04 36.52 -48.27
N ASN A 856 -40.08 37.25 -47.88
CA ASN A 856 -41.10 36.88 -46.88
C ASN A 856 -42.18 35.93 -47.43
N THR A 857 -42.77 35.10 -46.55
CA THR A 857 -44.23 34.98 -46.22
C THR A 857 -44.39 33.79 -45.24
N GLU A 858 -44.90 34.00 -44.02
CA GLU A 858 -46.32 34.01 -43.61
C GLU A 858 -47.00 32.63 -43.51
N GLU A 859 -47.32 32.28 -42.25
CA GLU A 859 -48.55 31.65 -41.74
C GLU A 859 -48.91 30.15 -41.89
N GLU A 860 -49.45 29.66 -40.75
CA GLU A 860 -50.52 28.68 -40.54
C GLU A 860 -50.30 27.14 -40.58
N ASN A 861 -50.27 26.58 -39.36
CA ASN A 861 -51.27 25.66 -38.79
C ASN A 861 -51.33 24.14 -39.12
N THR A 862 -51.13 23.39 -38.03
CA THR A 862 -51.93 22.25 -37.53
C THR A 862 -51.95 20.88 -38.23
N GLU A 863 -51.31 19.92 -37.53
CA GLU A 863 -51.97 18.77 -36.88
C GLU A 863 -52.30 17.48 -37.69
N VAL A 864 -52.35 16.36 -36.94
CA VAL A 864 -53.13 15.11 -37.17
C VAL A 864 -52.37 13.82 -37.60
N ILE A 865 -52.00 13.03 -36.56
CA ILE A 865 -52.19 11.56 -36.36
C ILE A 865 -51.44 10.51 -37.22
N ALA A 866 -51.00 9.46 -36.51
CA ALA A 866 -50.33 8.20 -36.93
C ALA A 866 -51.33 7.16 -37.58
N PRO A 867 -51.16 5.81 -37.65
CA PRO A 867 -50.08 4.92 -37.14
C PRO A 867 -49.69 3.66 -37.98
N ALA A 868 -48.72 2.90 -37.44
CA ALA A 868 -48.65 1.41 -37.31
C ALA A 868 -48.39 0.44 -38.51
N ALA A 869 -47.34 -0.40 -38.30
CA ALA A 869 -47.35 -1.88 -38.21
C ALA A 869 -46.70 -2.81 -39.29
N GLU A 870 -46.08 -3.89 -38.74
CA GLU A 870 -45.73 -5.23 -39.27
C GLU A 870 -44.59 -5.34 -40.33
N GLU A 871 -43.45 -5.96 -39.97
CA GLU A 871 -43.06 -7.40 -40.15
C GLU A 871 -42.79 -7.79 -41.62
N ILE A 872 -41.80 -8.63 -42.02
CA ILE A 872 -41.59 -10.06 -41.66
C ILE A 872 -40.14 -10.54 -41.93
N MET A 873 -39.68 -11.50 -41.11
CA MET A 873 -38.63 -12.55 -41.22
C MET A 873 -37.64 -12.69 -42.41
N ALA A 874 -36.42 -13.15 -42.05
CA ALA A 874 -35.39 -13.77 -42.91
C ALA A 874 -35.74 -15.21 -43.38
N PRO A 875 -34.86 -15.91 -44.14
CA PRO A 875 -33.83 -16.74 -43.50
C PRO A 875 -32.46 -16.82 -44.23
N ALA A 876 -31.52 -17.57 -43.63
CA ALA A 876 -30.10 -17.71 -43.97
C ALA A 876 -29.77 -18.84 -44.97
N GLU A 877 -28.50 -18.92 -45.41
CA GLU A 877 -27.75 -20.20 -45.51
C GLU A 877 -26.21 -19.97 -45.52
N GLU A 878 -25.45 -21.01 -45.12
CA GLU A 878 -24.00 -20.96 -44.80
C GLU A 878 -23.05 -21.37 -45.95
N ASN A 879 -21.74 -21.17 -45.69
CA ASN A 879 -20.64 -22.15 -45.81
C ASN A 879 -19.50 -21.96 -46.85
N ASN A 880 -18.32 -21.60 -46.31
CA ASN A 880 -16.97 -22.16 -46.53
C ASN A 880 -16.43 -22.48 -47.94
N ASN A 881 -15.28 -21.87 -48.29
CA ASN A 881 -13.95 -22.53 -48.25
C ASN A 881 -12.77 -21.69 -48.80
N LEU A 882 -11.59 -21.88 -48.20
CA LEU A 882 -10.24 -21.64 -48.75
C LEU A 882 -9.68 -23.00 -49.25
N PRO A 883 -8.74 -23.09 -50.25
CA PRO A 883 -7.31 -22.99 -49.91
C PRO A 883 -6.29 -22.54 -51.02
N GLU A 884 -5.12 -22.12 -50.54
CA GLU A 884 -3.71 -22.23 -51.04
C GLU A 884 -3.23 -22.18 -52.53
N GLN A 885 -2.32 -21.20 -52.76
CA GLN A 885 -0.92 -21.29 -53.26
C GLN A 885 -0.50 -21.32 -54.78
N ILE A 886 0.43 -20.37 -55.05
CA ILE A 886 1.63 -20.36 -55.94
C ILE A 886 1.47 -20.28 -57.49
N LEU A 887 2.01 -19.19 -58.08
CA LEU A 887 3.02 -19.23 -59.15
C LEU A 887 3.65 -17.83 -59.44
N GLU A 888 5.00 -17.79 -59.42
CA GLU A 888 5.93 -16.71 -59.84
C GLU A 888 6.27 -16.80 -61.37
N PRO A 889 7.21 -16.05 -62.05
CA PRO A 889 8.39 -15.29 -61.55
C PRO A 889 8.87 -13.99 -62.31
N ALA A 890 10.03 -13.45 -61.87
CA ALA A 890 11.08 -12.69 -62.59
C ALA A 890 10.92 -11.14 -62.74
N GLU A 891 11.97 -10.27 -62.78
CA GLU A 891 13.42 -10.43 -63.05
C GLU A 891 14.38 -9.60 -62.12
N GLU A 892 15.68 -9.93 -62.14
CA GLU A 892 16.87 -9.26 -61.53
C GLU A 892 17.61 -8.36 -62.60
N PRO A 893 18.85 -7.76 -62.47
CA PRO A 893 20.00 -8.03 -61.55
C PRO A 893 20.92 -6.83 -61.12
N GLU A 894 22.06 -7.19 -60.48
CA GLU A 894 23.43 -6.57 -60.55
C GLU A 894 23.97 -5.53 -59.52
N GLU A 895 25.32 -5.40 -59.51
CA GLU A 895 26.21 -5.21 -58.34
C GLU A 895 27.22 -4.02 -58.52
N ILE A 896 28.24 -3.95 -57.63
CA ILE A 896 29.63 -3.43 -57.74
C ILE A 896 30.05 -1.92 -57.61
N THR A 897 30.86 -1.69 -56.55
CA THR A 897 32.16 -0.95 -56.45
C THR A 897 32.28 0.57 -56.17
N ALA A 898 33.45 0.95 -55.60
CA ALA A 898 33.86 2.27 -55.07
C ALA A 898 35.17 2.84 -55.69
N PRO A 899 35.56 4.09 -55.36
CA PRO A 899 36.97 4.57 -55.32
C PRO A 899 37.32 5.36 -54.01
N VAL A 900 38.54 5.59 -53.49
CA VAL A 900 39.99 5.45 -53.88
C VAL A 900 40.65 6.70 -54.51
N VAL A 901 41.85 7.21 -54.14
CA VAL A 901 42.75 7.31 -52.93
C VAL A 901 43.79 8.45 -53.25
N GLU A 902 44.46 9.11 -52.26
CA GLU A 902 45.92 9.48 -52.19
C GLU A 902 46.22 10.68 -51.24
N GLU A 903 46.94 10.47 -50.10
CA GLU A 903 48.37 10.75 -49.77
C GLU A 903 48.66 12.21 -49.28
N ILE A 904 49.67 12.57 -48.45
CA ILE A 904 51.08 12.11 -48.28
C ILE A 904 51.55 12.25 -46.79
N GLU A 905 52.57 11.46 -46.37
CA GLU A 905 53.34 11.44 -45.09
C GLU A 905 54.32 12.67 -44.90
N PRO A 906 55.30 12.78 -43.93
CA PRO A 906 55.85 11.79 -42.96
C PRO A 906 56.44 12.23 -41.57
N GLU A 907 56.91 11.18 -40.86
CA GLU A 907 58.18 11.07 -40.08
C GLU A 907 58.27 11.23 -38.53
N ILE A 908 59.26 10.51 -37.98
CA ILE A 908 59.51 10.14 -36.56
C ILE A 908 60.96 10.51 -36.20
N ILE A 909 61.25 11.16 -35.05
CA ILE A 909 62.58 11.10 -34.38
C ILE A 909 62.45 11.03 -32.84
N VAL A 910 63.48 10.43 -32.24
CA VAL A 910 63.70 9.92 -30.88
C VAL A 910 64.57 10.89 -30.01
N ASP A 911 64.59 10.67 -28.68
CA ASP A 911 65.72 10.82 -27.72
C ASP A 911 65.89 12.00 -26.70
N GLN A 912 66.14 11.57 -25.44
CA GLN A 912 67.06 12.03 -24.36
C GLN A 912 66.88 13.30 -23.48
N GLU A 913 67.11 13.04 -22.17
CA GLU A 913 67.78 13.81 -21.10
C GLU A 913 67.91 15.35 -21.11
N SER A 914 67.62 15.98 -19.95
CA SER A 914 68.68 16.38 -18.98
C SER A 914 68.13 17.15 -17.77
N ALA A 915 68.94 17.31 -16.72
CA ALA A 915 68.52 17.74 -15.37
C ALA A 915 69.22 19.02 -14.88
N VAL A 916 68.99 19.34 -13.58
CA VAL A 916 69.77 20.23 -12.67
C VAL A 916 69.35 21.71 -12.60
N SER A 917 68.74 22.10 -11.46
CA SER A 917 69.39 23.03 -10.50
C SER A 917 68.63 23.18 -9.16
N GLU A 918 69.25 22.71 -8.07
CA GLU A 918 69.12 23.26 -6.70
C GLU A 918 69.85 24.65 -6.63
N PRO A 919 69.76 25.51 -5.56
CA PRO A 919 69.82 25.10 -4.14
C PRO A 919 69.20 26.01 -3.00
N THR A 920 69.22 25.44 -1.77
CA THR A 920 69.43 26.03 -0.42
C THR A 920 68.48 27.06 0.26
N GLU A 921 68.06 26.66 1.49
CA GLU A 921 68.01 27.38 2.79
C GLU A 921 67.99 28.93 2.89
N LEU A 922 67.16 29.47 3.81
CA LEU A 922 67.65 30.10 5.07
C LEU A 922 66.56 30.53 6.11
N THR A 923 66.78 30.13 7.37
CA THR A 923 66.51 30.85 8.65
C THR A 923 65.11 31.26 9.15
N THR A 924 64.95 31.08 10.48
CA THR A 924 63.91 31.63 11.37
C THR A 924 64.11 33.14 11.67
N PRO A 925 63.12 33.84 12.28
CA PRO A 925 63.14 33.98 13.75
C PRO A 925 61.74 34.02 14.46
N SER A 926 61.74 33.73 15.77
CA SER A 926 60.65 34.02 16.74
C SER A 926 60.94 35.37 17.48
N PRO A 927 60.36 35.73 18.66
CA PRO A 927 59.12 35.33 19.37
C PRO A 927 58.30 36.51 20.02
N MET A 928 57.06 36.24 20.50
CA MET A 928 56.37 36.80 21.71
C MET A 928 54.97 36.13 21.81
N PHE A 929 54.45 35.46 22.87
CA PHE A 929 54.46 35.62 24.35
C PHE A 929 53.84 36.96 24.81
N ILE A 930 52.90 37.06 25.78
CA ILE A 930 52.48 36.25 26.96
C ILE A 930 50.95 36.41 27.18
N GLY A 931 50.13 35.38 27.45
CA GLY A 931 49.62 34.97 28.80
C GLY A 931 48.15 35.42 29.03
N GLU A 932 47.37 34.98 30.03
CA GLU A 932 47.51 33.98 31.13
C GLU A 932 46.11 33.39 31.45
N THR A 933 46.05 32.14 31.95
CA THR A 933 44.93 31.55 32.73
C THR A 933 45.20 31.78 34.25
N PRO A 934 44.39 31.34 35.25
CA PRO A 934 43.11 30.59 35.28
C PRO A 934 42.07 31.36 36.18
N PRO A 935 41.16 30.81 37.04
CA PRO A 935 41.03 29.45 37.63
C PRO A 935 40.25 28.44 36.78
#